data_AF-A0A1M3L7K1-F1
#
_entry.id   AF-A0A1M3L7K1-F1
#
_cell.length_a   1.000
_cell.length_b   1.000
_cell.length_c   1.000
_cell.angle_alpha   90.00
_cell.angle_beta   90.00
_cell.angle_gamma   90.00
#
_symmetry.space_group_name_H-M   'P 1'
#
loop_
_entity.id
_entity.type
_entity.pdbx_description
1 polymer ?
#
loop_
_entity_poly.entity_id
_entity_poly.type
_entity_poly.pdbx_seq_one_letter_code
_entity_poly.pdbx_strand_id
1 'polypeptide(L)'
;MKKALITLFILTFCSQLAAQNYQRTSQGIKADVNSTNIEIEFFNSKIIRILKYPQGEIPNKKSLSVIKEPESTNFQIQEYNNVITLTSSEVIVTLNLKTGDVLFNGTDTRPFIAEKNSSSIFTQKNYESGKSYEVQQTFLLDKQEAIYGLGQHQQGHMNQRGQEIELRQRNTEIAIPIIHSVKGYAIFWDNYSPTMYKDSAEGLSFTSASGKCIDYYFMYGQNADGVIAQIRELTGQAPMFPLWTYGFWQSRERYTSQDELLDVVKKYRSLNIPLDGIVQDWQYWSTDNKQWNAVEFGNPTFPNPQKMIDDVHKMNAHIAISVWPSFGPNTNIHKELKSKKLLFNFDTFPQDNGVKVYDAFNPEGRQVYWDFMNKNIFSIGMDGWWLDATEPEYNVSEKSFNETTHLGSYRDVANAYPLASVGGVYDNQRKTMSEKRVYILTRSAFAGQQRYGANSWSGDIDSRWQVLRNQISASLNFSLCGIPYWNTDIGGFWAGRVYPKGVEDRAFHELYVRWMQFATFTPMMRSHGTNTPREIYLFGKKGDWAYDAQEKYINLRYSLLPYMYSIGHDITANAGSMMRASSMDFAKDKKVHNIDNQFMFGKSILVAPVTDSMYVNRINGSIVEDFNAVKSRKVYLPEGADWYDFWTGEKLNGGQEVSKAAPIDIIPLYIKAGTILPWGPKVQYAEERKWDNLKLFVYPGKNAEFVLYEDENNNYNYEKGIYSTITIKWNDRTGVLTIGKRAGEFPGMLKSRSFNITVIEEGKSINITSQTDKEILYQGEEMNIKL
;
A
#
# COMPACT_ATOMS: atom_id res chain seq x y z
N MET A 1 -28.07 57.61 -77.19
CA MET A 1 -27.60 56.20 -77.17
C MET A 1 -26.48 56.07 -76.14
N LYS A 2 -26.61 55.09 -75.22
CA LYS A 2 -25.58 54.46 -74.33
C LYS A 2 -24.86 55.39 -73.32
N LYS A 3 -25.06 55.31 -71.98
CA LYS A 3 -24.74 54.25 -70.95
C LYS A 3 -23.26 53.81 -71.02
N ALA A 4 -22.44 53.72 -69.97
CA ALA A 4 -22.66 53.59 -68.52
C ALA A 4 -21.38 53.92 -67.69
N LEU A 5 -21.57 54.33 -66.42
CA LEU A 5 -20.63 54.13 -65.30
C LEU A 5 -20.47 52.62 -65.02
N ILE A 6 -19.35 52.20 -64.42
CA ILE A 6 -19.33 51.20 -63.32
C ILE A 6 -18.01 51.28 -62.52
N THR A 7 -18.21 51.14 -61.22
CA THR A 7 -17.37 51.36 -60.06
C THR A 7 -16.57 50.11 -59.67
N LEU A 8 -15.42 50.34 -59.04
CA LEU A 8 -14.57 49.38 -58.33
C LEU A 8 -15.31 48.70 -57.16
N PHE A 9 -15.22 47.37 -57.01
CA PHE A 9 -15.58 46.68 -55.76
C PHE A 9 -14.58 45.55 -55.47
N ILE A 10 -13.78 45.75 -54.43
CA ILE A 10 -12.97 44.73 -53.76
C ILE A 10 -13.90 44.05 -52.75
N LEU A 11 -14.14 42.75 -52.91
CA LEU A 11 -14.88 41.91 -51.98
C LEU A 11 -13.91 41.32 -50.96
N THR A 12 -13.87 41.93 -49.78
CA THR A 12 -13.33 41.32 -48.56
C THR A 12 -14.36 40.34 -48.01
N PHE A 13 -14.09 39.03 -48.13
CA PHE A 13 -14.80 38.00 -47.38
C PHE A 13 -14.36 38.10 -45.91
N CYS A 14 -15.16 38.79 -45.10
CA CYS A 14 -15.02 38.79 -43.65
C CYS A 14 -15.84 37.60 -43.11
N SER A 15 -15.19 36.47 -42.89
CA SER A 15 -15.77 35.36 -42.12
C SER A 15 -15.97 35.83 -40.69
N GLN A 16 -17.22 35.96 -40.24
CA GLN A 16 -17.55 36.13 -38.83
C GLN A 16 -17.10 34.88 -38.07
N LEU A 17 -15.93 34.95 -37.43
CA LEU A 17 -15.54 34.02 -36.38
C LEU A 17 -16.47 34.26 -35.19
N ALA A 18 -17.44 33.38 -34.97
CA ALA A 18 -18.10 33.30 -33.68
C ALA A 18 -17.01 33.06 -32.63
N ALA A 19 -16.87 33.98 -31.66
CA ALA A 19 -15.93 33.80 -30.56
C ALA A 19 -16.32 32.51 -29.83
N GLN A 20 -15.47 31.47 -29.90
CA GLN A 20 -15.69 30.24 -29.16
C GLN A 20 -15.62 30.58 -27.67
N ASN A 21 -16.60 30.12 -26.88
CA ASN A 21 -16.63 30.27 -25.42
C ASN A 21 -15.57 29.40 -24.70
N TYR A 22 -14.74 28.69 -25.48
CA TYR A 22 -13.63 27.87 -25.03
C TYR A 22 -12.49 27.89 -26.05
N GLN A 23 -11.30 27.56 -25.61
CA GLN A 23 -10.13 27.33 -26.43
C GLN A 23 -9.84 25.83 -26.49
N ARG A 24 -9.75 25.27 -27.69
CA ARG A 24 -9.22 23.90 -27.88
C ARG A 24 -7.71 23.88 -27.62
N THR A 25 -7.25 22.87 -26.89
CA THR A 25 -5.82 22.59 -26.68
C THR A 25 -5.44 21.28 -27.36
N SER A 26 -4.15 20.93 -27.35
CA SER A 26 -3.70 19.62 -27.85
C SER A 26 -4.23 18.45 -27.00
N GLN A 27 -4.50 18.69 -25.71
CA GLN A 27 -4.93 17.68 -24.76
C GLN A 27 -6.38 17.79 -24.32
N GLY A 28 -7.14 18.79 -24.79
CA GLY A 28 -8.55 18.94 -24.45
C GLY A 28 -9.04 20.35 -24.70
N ILE A 29 -9.53 21.01 -23.65
CA ILE A 29 -10.09 22.36 -23.73
C ILE A 29 -9.71 23.22 -22.52
N LYS A 30 -9.81 24.53 -22.71
CA LYS A 30 -9.80 25.55 -21.67
C LYS A 30 -11.00 26.47 -21.83
N ALA A 31 -11.68 26.83 -20.75
CA ALA A 31 -12.80 27.76 -20.77
C ALA A 31 -12.75 28.70 -19.56
N ASP A 32 -13.35 29.89 -19.70
CA ASP A 32 -13.59 30.81 -18.58
C ASP A 32 -15.09 30.81 -18.30
N VAL A 33 -15.47 30.44 -17.07
CA VAL A 33 -16.86 30.36 -16.63
C VAL A 33 -16.97 31.01 -15.26
N ASN A 34 -17.80 32.04 -15.12
CA ASN A 34 -18.04 32.75 -13.85
C ASN A 34 -16.75 33.17 -13.11
N SER A 35 -15.80 33.78 -13.84
CA SER A 35 -14.48 34.19 -13.30
C SER A 35 -13.61 33.03 -12.78
N THR A 36 -13.88 31.81 -13.24
CA THR A 36 -13.06 30.62 -12.99
C THR A 36 -12.56 30.09 -14.33
N ASN A 37 -11.24 29.95 -14.47
CA ASN A 37 -10.65 29.20 -15.57
C ASN A 37 -10.82 27.71 -15.28
N ILE A 38 -11.22 26.95 -16.29
CA ILE A 38 -11.42 25.50 -16.24
C ILE A 38 -10.65 24.88 -17.39
N GLU A 39 -9.79 23.93 -17.09
CA GLU A 39 -9.03 23.14 -18.04
C GLU A 39 -9.40 21.67 -17.90
N ILE A 40 -9.69 21.03 -19.02
CA ILE A 40 -9.94 19.59 -19.13
C ILE A 40 -8.83 19.02 -20.01
N GLU A 41 -8.00 18.17 -19.43
CA GLU A 41 -6.81 17.63 -20.09
C GLU A 41 -6.82 16.10 -20.06
N PHE A 42 -6.81 15.46 -21.23
CA PHE A 42 -6.58 14.03 -21.35
C PHE A 42 -5.09 13.73 -21.18
N PHE A 43 -4.77 12.85 -20.24
CA PHE A 43 -3.45 12.23 -20.15
C PHE A 43 -3.36 10.98 -21.01
N ASN A 44 -4.49 10.29 -21.18
CA ASN A 44 -4.76 9.24 -22.16
C ASN A 44 -6.31 9.12 -22.28
N SER A 45 -6.84 8.10 -22.96
CA SER A 45 -8.29 7.94 -23.11
C SER A 45 -9.06 7.65 -21.81
N LYS A 46 -8.37 7.29 -20.72
CA LYS A 46 -8.94 6.84 -19.43
C LYS A 46 -8.63 7.77 -18.25
N ILE A 47 -7.62 8.62 -18.39
CA ILE A 47 -7.14 9.54 -17.34
C ILE A 47 -7.37 10.97 -17.81
N ILE A 48 -8.20 11.70 -17.08
CA ILE A 48 -8.58 13.08 -17.39
C ILE A 48 -8.31 13.94 -16.16
N ARG A 49 -7.50 14.98 -16.33
CA ARG A 49 -7.25 16.01 -15.32
C ARG A 49 -8.25 17.14 -15.49
N ILE A 50 -8.79 17.60 -14.36
CA ILE A 50 -9.60 18.81 -14.26
C ILE A 50 -8.85 19.80 -13.38
N LEU A 51 -8.52 20.94 -13.96
CA LEU A 51 -7.85 22.03 -13.27
C LEU A 51 -8.75 23.26 -13.29
N LYS A 52 -9.10 23.78 -12.11
CA LYS A 52 -9.88 25.02 -11.96
C LYS A 52 -9.15 26.02 -11.08
N TYR A 53 -9.19 27.29 -11.46
CA TYR A 53 -8.54 28.36 -10.70
C TYR A 53 -9.17 29.74 -10.98
N PRO A 54 -9.08 30.69 -10.04
CA PRO A 54 -9.62 32.04 -10.21
C PRO A 54 -9.01 32.76 -11.43
N GLN A 55 -9.82 33.60 -12.09
CA GLN A 55 -9.36 34.41 -13.22
C GLN A 55 -8.18 35.32 -12.84
N GLY A 56 -7.17 35.40 -13.71
CA GLY A 56 -5.96 36.20 -13.49
C GLY A 56 -4.88 35.52 -12.61
N GLU A 57 -5.16 34.36 -12.02
CA GLU A 57 -4.22 33.60 -11.18
C GLU A 57 -3.85 32.26 -11.81
N ILE A 58 -3.03 32.26 -12.87
CA ILE A 58 -2.56 31.01 -13.50
C ILE A 58 -1.65 30.26 -12.51
N PRO A 59 -2.07 29.09 -11.98
CA PRO A 59 -1.29 28.39 -10.98
C PRO A 59 -0.06 27.72 -11.63
N ASN A 60 1.13 27.98 -11.08
CA ASN A 60 2.31 27.18 -11.40
C ASN A 60 2.36 25.96 -10.46
N LYS A 61 1.52 24.97 -10.72
CA LYS A 61 1.43 23.75 -9.90
C LYS A 61 2.19 22.60 -10.56
N LYS A 62 3.15 22.05 -9.83
CA LYS A 62 3.80 20.78 -10.15
C LYS A 62 3.39 19.72 -9.14
N SER A 63 2.85 18.61 -9.62
CA SER A 63 2.51 17.48 -8.76
C SER A 63 3.80 16.79 -8.25
N LEU A 64 3.79 16.39 -6.97
CA LEU A 64 4.77 15.49 -6.36
C LEU A 64 4.36 14.02 -6.54
N SER A 65 3.07 13.77 -6.76
CA SER A 65 2.49 12.44 -6.94
C SER A 65 2.46 11.99 -8.39
N VAL A 66 2.00 12.85 -9.30
CA VAL A 66 1.86 12.55 -10.73
C VAL A 66 3.20 12.67 -11.43
N ILE A 67 3.63 11.57 -12.06
CA ILE A 67 4.87 11.50 -12.86
C ILE A 67 4.60 11.18 -14.33
N LYS A 68 3.35 10.84 -14.66
CA LYS A 68 2.91 10.66 -16.05
C LYS A 68 2.88 12.00 -16.76
N GLU A 69 3.35 12.02 -17.99
CA GLU A 69 3.16 13.15 -18.90
C GLU A 69 1.94 12.88 -19.81
N PRO A 70 1.18 13.91 -20.22
CA PRO A 70 0.05 13.73 -21.13
C PRO A 70 0.47 13.17 -22.49
N GLU A 71 -0.19 12.09 -22.93
CA GLU A 71 0.04 11.47 -24.23
C GLU A 71 -0.89 12.04 -25.30
N SER A 72 -0.55 11.86 -26.57
CA SER A 72 -1.46 12.23 -27.67
C SER A 72 -2.73 11.36 -27.62
N THR A 73 -3.87 12.00 -27.35
CA THR A 73 -5.15 11.32 -27.18
C THR A 73 -6.13 11.73 -28.27
N ASN A 74 -6.73 10.75 -28.95
CA ASN A 74 -7.83 11.02 -29.87
C ASN A 74 -9.13 11.25 -29.09
N PHE A 75 -9.71 12.43 -29.23
CA PHE A 75 -11.03 12.76 -28.70
C PHE A 75 -11.82 13.66 -29.66
N GLN A 76 -13.14 13.52 -29.60
CA GLN A 76 -14.07 14.39 -30.34
C GLN A 76 -14.60 15.47 -29.41
N ILE A 77 -14.82 16.68 -29.95
CA ILE A 77 -15.47 17.79 -29.23
C ILE A 77 -16.78 18.11 -29.94
N GLN A 78 -17.86 18.21 -29.17
CA GLN A 78 -19.16 18.70 -29.61
C GLN A 78 -19.65 19.77 -28.63
N GLU A 79 -20.32 20.80 -29.14
CA GLU A 79 -20.97 21.81 -28.31
C GLU A 79 -22.46 21.87 -28.65
N TYR A 80 -23.31 21.76 -27.62
CA TYR A 80 -24.75 21.91 -27.76
C TYR A 80 -25.35 22.52 -26.49
N ASN A 81 -26.20 23.53 -26.62
CA ASN A 81 -26.90 24.18 -25.50
C ASN A 81 -26.01 24.63 -24.33
N ASN A 82 -24.82 25.19 -24.60
CA ASN A 82 -23.82 25.60 -23.59
C ASN A 82 -23.18 24.43 -22.83
N VAL A 83 -23.22 23.21 -23.38
CA VAL A 83 -22.49 22.06 -22.87
C VAL A 83 -21.47 21.65 -23.91
N ILE A 84 -20.20 21.59 -23.51
CA ILE A 84 -19.13 21.01 -24.32
C ILE A 84 -18.98 19.56 -23.90
N THR A 85 -18.99 18.64 -24.87
CA THR A 85 -18.78 17.21 -24.66
C THR A 85 -17.49 16.80 -25.35
N LEU A 86 -16.55 16.27 -24.57
CA LEU A 86 -15.33 15.63 -25.07
C LEU A 86 -15.47 14.11 -24.94
N THR A 87 -15.27 13.38 -26.03
CA THR A 87 -15.43 11.93 -26.08
C THR A 87 -14.13 11.26 -26.50
N SER A 88 -13.51 10.49 -25.60
CA SER A 88 -12.42 9.57 -25.91
C SER A 88 -12.97 8.19 -26.31
N SER A 89 -12.11 7.20 -26.50
CA SER A 89 -12.54 5.81 -26.72
C SER A 89 -13.16 5.14 -25.49
N GLU A 90 -12.95 5.68 -24.29
CA GLU A 90 -13.32 5.03 -23.02
C GLU A 90 -14.23 5.90 -22.14
N VAL A 91 -14.12 7.22 -22.23
CA VAL A 91 -14.78 8.17 -21.33
C VAL A 91 -15.39 9.33 -22.10
N ILE A 92 -16.57 9.75 -21.67
CA ILE A 92 -17.20 11.02 -22.06
C ILE A 92 -17.07 11.97 -20.87
N VAL A 93 -16.49 13.15 -21.10
CA VAL A 93 -16.44 14.24 -20.12
C VAL A 93 -17.18 15.45 -20.68
N THR A 94 -18.04 16.06 -19.87
CA THR A 94 -18.80 17.24 -20.29
C THR A 94 -18.54 18.42 -19.37
N LEU A 95 -18.46 19.63 -19.95
CA LEU A 95 -18.37 20.91 -19.25
C LEU A 95 -19.62 21.75 -19.52
N ASN A 96 -20.32 22.17 -18.47
CA ASN A 96 -21.41 23.14 -18.58
C ASN A 96 -20.84 24.57 -18.54
N LEU A 97 -20.97 25.32 -19.63
CA LEU A 97 -20.44 26.68 -19.78
C LEU A 97 -21.23 27.75 -18.99
N LYS A 98 -22.36 27.40 -18.37
CA LYS A 98 -23.10 28.31 -17.49
C LYS A 98 -22.71 28.17 -16.02
N THR A 99 -22.48 26.94 -15.59
CA THR A 99 -22.24 26.63 -14.16
C THR A 99 -20.77 26.32 -13.88
N GLY A 100 -20.02 25.87 -14.89
CA GLY A 100 -18.64 25.39 -14.75
C GLY A 100 -18.56 23.93 -14.25
N ASP A 101 -19.68 23.23 -14.18
CA ASP A 101 -19.73 21.86 -13.67
C ASP A 101 -19.21 20.85 -14.70
N VAL A 102 -18.46 19.87 -14.21
CA VAL A 102 -17.94 18.73 -14.97
C VAL A 102 -18.69 17.45 -14.61
N LEU A 103 -18.98 16.63 -15.63
CA LEU A 103 -19.61 15.31 -15.49
C LEU A 103 -18.82 14.27 -16.29
N PHE A 104 -18.67 13.07 -15.72
CA PHE A 104 -18.01 11.93 -16.34
C PHE A 104 -19.00 10.78 -16.56
N ASN A 105 -19.04 10.25 -17.78
CA ASN A 105 -19.85 9.11 -18.19
C ASN A 105 -19.00 8.08 -18.94
N GLY A 106 -19.49 6.84 -18.99
CA GLY A 106 -18.99 5.84 -19.93
C GLY A 106 -19.38 6.19 -21.36
N THR A 107 -18.71 5.59 -22.35
CA THR A 107 -19.09 5.72 -23.78
C THR A 107 -20.44 5.09 -24.09
N ASP A 108 -20.94 4.21 -23.21
CA ASP A 108 -22.32 3.71 -23.20
C ASP A 108 -23.31 4.65 -22.48
N THR A 109 -22.90 5.88 -22.18
CA THR A 109 -23.66 6.94 -21.51
C THR A 109 -24.00 6.70 -20.04
N ARG A 110 -23.53 5.60 -19.43
CA ARG A 110 -23.76 5.35 -17.99
C ARG A 110 -23.05 6.42 -17.14
N PRO A 111 -23.70 6.98 -16.10
CA PRO A 111 -23.08 7.99 -15.26
C PRO A 111 -22.03 7.39 -14.33
N PHE A 112 -20.86 8.02 -14.26
CA PHE A 112 -19.85 7.71 -13.26
C PHE A 112 -19.98 8.64 -12.06
N ILE A 113 -19.61 9.91 -12.25
CA ILE A 113 -19.60 10.94 -11.20
C ILE A 113 -19.85 12.31 -11.81
N ALA A 114 -20.57 13.16 -11.09
CA ALA A 114 -20.83 14.54 -11.48
C ALA A 114 -20.33 15.49 -10.40
N GLU A 115 -19.86 16.67 -10.76
CA GLU A 115 -19.75 17.77 -9.81
C GLU A 115 -21.14 18.26 -9.39
N LYS A 116 -21.31 18.66 -8.13
CA LYS A 116 -22.52 19.35 -7.68
C LYS A 116 -22.53 20.75 -8.29
N ASN A 117 -23.71 21.24 -8.67
CA ASN A 117 -23.86 22.56 -9.28
C ASN A 117 -23.21 23.69 -8.47
N SER A 118 -22.33 24.46 -9.12
CA SER A 118 -21.68 25.66 -8.57
C SER A 118 -20.94 25.38 -7.26
N SER A 119 -20.29 24.22 -7.16
CA SER A 119 -19.62 23.75 -5.93
C SER A 119 -18.08 23.85 -5.94
N SER A 120 -17.51 24.47 -6.97
CA SER A 120 -16.10 24.88 -6.99
C SER A 120 -15.94 26.17 -6.17
N ILE A 121 -15.41 26.06 -4.95
CA ILE A 121 -15.28 27.20 -4.02
C ILE A 121 -13.81 27.56 -3.84
N PHE A 122 -13.54 28.87 -3.92
CA PHE A 122 -12.24 29.48 -3.62
C PHE A 122 -12.43 30.55 -2.55
N THR A 123 -12.11 30.23 -1.30
CA THR A 123 -12.18 31.20 -0.19
C THR A 123 -10.79 31.74 0.08
N GLN A 124 -10.53 33.01 -0.25
CA GLN A 124 -9.21 33.61 -0.03
C GLN A 124 -8.86 33.60 1.46
N LYS A 125 -7.67 33.10 1.79
CA LYS A 125 -7.09 33.09 3.12
C LYS A 125 -5.77 33.87 3.10
N ASN A 126 -5.54 34.67 4.13
CA ASN A 126 -4.28 35.39 4.32
C ASN A 126 -3.55 34.74 5.51
N TYR A 127 -2.56 33.90 5.22
CA TYR A 127 -1.68 33.31 6.22
C TYR A 127 -0.42 34.16 6.37
N GLU A 128 0.32 33.97 7.48
CA GLU A 128 1.67 34.57 7.62
C GLU A 128 2.62 34.07 6.52
N SER A 129 2.44 32.83 6.06
CA SER A 129 3.19 32.23 4.95
C SER A 129 2.77 32.73 3.55
N GLY A 130 1.74 33.59 3.48
CA GLY A 130 1.28 34.22 2.24
C GLY A 130 -0.21 34.07 1.98
N LYS A 131 -0.67 34.64 0.87
CA LYS A 131 -2.05 34.49 0.41
C LYS A 131 -2.23 33.11 -0.21
N SER A 132 -3.34 32.45 0.07
CA SER A 132 -3.77 31.19 -0.57
C SER A 132 -5.31 31.13 -0.61
N TYR A 133 -5.87 30.02 -1.09
CA TYR A 133 -7.29 29.74 -0.98
C TYR A 133 -7.52 28.47 -0.17
N GLU A 134 -8.55 28.48 0.65
CA GLU A 134 -9.23 27.23 0.98
C GLU A 134 -10.04 26.84 -0.26
N VAL A 135 -9.78 25.65 -0.79
CA VAL A 135 -10.36 25.18 -2.05
C VAL A 135 -11.25 23.98 -1.79
N GLN A 136 -12.44 23.99 -2.40
CA GLN A 136 -13.41 22.91 -2.24
C GLN A 136 -14.05 22.53 -3.57
N GLN A 137 -14.29 21.23 -3.73
CA GLN A 137 -15.14 20.68 -4.77
C GLN A 137 -16.11 19.67 -4.16
N THR A 138 -17.37 19.70 -4.58
CA THR A 138 -18.37 18.69 -4.20
C THR A 138 -18.79 17.87 -5.41
N PHE A 139 -19.00 16.57 -5.19
CA PHE A 139 -19.41 15.58 -6.17
C PHE A 139 -20.73 14.93 -5.77
N LEU A 140 -21.51 14.53 -6.77
CA LEU A 140 -22.72 13.75 -6.65
C LEU A 140 -22.44 12.32 -7.09
N LEU A 141 -22.89 11.38 -6.26
CA LEU A 141 -22.72 9.94 -6.44
C LEU A 141 -24.08 9.25 -6.43
N ASP A 142 -24.16 8.05 -7.00
CA ASP A 142 -25.37 7.26 -6.84
C ASP A 142 -25.56 6.86 -5.38
N LYS A 143 -26.81 6.80 -4.90
CA LYS A 143 -27.11 6.52 -3.48
C LYS A 143 -26.57 5.18 -2.97
N GLN A 144 -26.42 4.20 -3.86
CA GLN A 144 -26.00 2.83 -3.53
C GLN A 144 -24.55 2.53 -3.96
N GLU A 145 -23.82 3.56 -4.38
CA GLU A 145 -22.43 3.43 -4.81
C GLU A 145 -21.49 3.37 -3.62
N ALA A 146 -20.75 2.27 -3.50
CA ALA A 146 -19.72 2.13 -2.49
C ALA A 146 -18.44 2.86 -2.92
N ILE A 147 -17.83 3.57 -1.97
CA ILE A 147 -16.61 4.35 -2.15
C ILE A 147 -15.57 3.87 -1.14
N TYR A 148 -14.34 3.71 -1.59
CA TYR A 148 -13.21 3.24 -0.80
C TYR A 148 -12.02 4.19 -0.96
N GLY A 149 -10.92 3.93 -0.24
CA GLY A 149 -9.68 4.68 -0.36
C GLY A 149 -9.45 5.60 0.84
N LEU A 150 -8.98 6.82 0.57
CA LEU A 150 -8.59 7.84 1.57
C LEU A 150 -7.31 7.53 2.37
N GLY A 151 -6.81 6.30 2.27
CA GLY A 151 -5.58 5.84 2.89
C GLY A 151 -5.85 4.90 4.06
N GLN A 152 -5.19 5.13 5.19
CA GLN A 152 -5.29 4.29 6.38
C GLN A 152 -5.89 5.11 7.53
N HIS A 153 -7.04 4.65 8.05
CA HIS A 153 -7.71 5.31 9.16
C HIS A 153 -8.23 4.31 10.21
N GLN A 154 -8.28 4.75 11.47
CA GLN A 154 -8.46 3.85 12.62
C GLN A 154 -9.92 3.63 13.05
N GLN A 155 -10.92 4.09 12.28
CA GLN A 155 -12.34 4.00 12.65
C GLN A 155 -13.00 2.66 12.29
N GLY A 156 -12.34 1.80 11.50
CA GLY A 156 -12.87 0.48 11.15
C GLY A 156 -13.90 0.46 10.01
N HIS A 157 -14.04 1.55 9.26
CA HIS A 157 -15.00 1.64 8.15
C HIS A 157 -14.38 1.14 6.83
N MET A 158 -15.01 0.14 6.20
CA MET A 158 -14.63 -0.28 4.86
C MET A 158 -15.12 0.73 3.80
N ASN A 159 -16.42 1.05 3.81
CA ASN A 159 -17.04 1.97 2.86
C ASN A 159 -17.05 3.41 3.39
N GLN A 160 -16.53 4.35 2.61
CA GLN A 160 -16.35 5.76 2.96
C GLN A 160 -17.59 6.63 2.73
N ARG A 161 -18.71 6.02 2.33
CA ARG A 161 -20.00 6.72 2.26
C ARG A 161 -20.46 7.17 3.66
N GLY A 162 -20.96 8.39 3.75
CA GLY A 162 -21.44 9.01 4.99
C GLY A 162 -20.35 9.38 6.00
N GLN A 163 -19.07 9.28 5.64
CA GLN A 163 -17.95 9.54 6.56
C GLN A 163 -17.46 10.99 6.48
N GLU A 164 -16.88 11.47 7.57
CA GLU A 164 -16.16 12.75 7.66
C GLU A 164 -14.77 12.48 8.25
N ILE A 165 -13.73 12.77 7.48
CA ILE A 165 -12.34 12.39 7.79
C ILE A 165 -11.41 13.56 7.49
N GLU A 166 -10.64 13.98 8.49
CA GLU A 166 -9.53 14.92 8.28
C GLU A 166 -8.32 14.16 7.72
N LEU A 167 -8.03 14.34 6.44
CA LEU A 167 -6.86 13.81 5.77
C LEU A 167 -5.63 14.62 6.18
N ARG A 168 -4.95 14.15 7.23
CA ARG A 168 -3.68 14.67 7.71
C ARG A 168 -2.75 13.55 8.13
N GLN A 169 -1.46 13.63 7.77
CA GLN A 169 -0.46 12.69 8.26
C GLN A 169 -0.29 12.83 9.77
N ARG A 170 -0.49 11.73 10.50
CA ARG A 170 -0.25 11.60 11.94
C ARG A 170 0.11 10.15 12.24
N ASN A 171 0.76 9.91 13.36
CA ASN A 171 0.98 8.54 13.80
C ASN A 171 -0.37 7.79 13.80
N THR A 172 -0.39 6.61 13.19
CA THR A 172 -1.56 5.74 12.91
C THR A 172 -2.55 6.18 11.82
N GLU A 173 -2.42 7.39 11.27
CA GLU A 173 -3.29 7.95 10.23
C GLU A 173 -2.47 8.30 8.97
N ILE A 174 -2.77 7.63 7.85
CA ILE A 174 -2.11 7.89 6.57
C ILE A 174 -3.11 8.50 5.59
N ALA A 175 -2.87 9.75 5.23
CA ALA A 175 -3.77 10.53 4.38
C ALA A 175 -3.41 10.38 2.89
N ILE A 176 -4.29 9.77 2.11
CA ILE A 176 -4.13 9.63 0.65
C ILE A 176 -5.45 10.04 -0.02
N PRO A 177 -5.57 11.26 -0.60
CA PRO A 177 -6.83 11.80 -1.08
C PRO A 177 -7.26 11.21 -2.44
N ILE A 178 -7.37 9.89 -2.49
CA ILE A 178 -7.90 9.10 -3.61
C ILE A 178 -9.17 8.42 -3.13
N ILE A 179 -10.27 8.61 -3.86
CA ILE A 179 -11.45 7.76 -3.73
C ILE A 179 -11.51 6.75 -4.86
N HIS A 180 -11.94 5.55 -4.53
CA HIS A 180 -12.09 4.42 -5.45
C HIS A 180 -13.56 3.98 -5.44
N SER A 181 -14.23 4.08 -6.57
CA SER A 181 -15.62 3.65 -6.72
C SER A 181 -15.74 2.19 -7.17
N VAL A 182 -16.71 1.48 -6.58
CA VAL A 182 -17.12 0.14 -7.03
C VAL A 182 -17.57 0.09 -8.50
N LYS A 183 -17.88 1.24 -9.12
CA LYS A 183 -18.19 1.35 -10.56
C LYS A 183 -16.94 1.29 -11.47
N GLY A 184 -15.74 1.15 -10.92
CA GLY A 184 -14.51 1.01 -11.70
C GLY A 184 -13.91 2.34 -12.16
N TYR A 185 -14.05 3.40 -11.35
CA TYR A 185 -13.30 4.65 -11.51
C TYR A 185 -12.71 5.12 -10.18
N ALA A 186 -11.76 6.06 -10.25
CA ALA A 186 -11.24 6.79 -9.09
C ALA A 186 -11.17 8.30 -9.35
N ILE A 187 -11.19 9.08 -8.27
CA ILE A 187 -10.80 10.49 -8.25
C ILE A 187 -9.58 10.62 -7.37
N PHE A 188 -8.50 11.19 -7.89
CA PHE A 188 -7.37 11.65 -7.09
C PHE A 188 -7.46 13.16 -6.94
N TRP A 189 -7.68 13.63 -5.72
CA TRP A 189 -7.63 15.04 -5.36
C TRP A 189 -6.18 15.44 -5.07
N ASP A 190 -5.52 16.07 -6.04
CA ASP A 190 -4.08 16.35 -5.98
C ASP A 190 -3.85 17.62 -5.16
N ASN A 191 -3.97 17.55 -3.84
CA ASN A 191 -3.64 18.62 -2.91
C ASN A 191 -2.93 18.04 -1.68
N TYR A 192 -1.82 18.68 -1.28
CA TYR A 192 -0.96 18.19 -0.20
C TYR A 192 -1.20 18.92 1.14
N SER A 193 -2.09 19.90 1.18
CA SER A 193 -2.49 20.53 2.44
C SER A 193 -3.43 19.62 3.24
N PRO A 194 -3.57 19.84 4.56
CA PRO A 194 -4.63 19.20 5.34
C PRO A 194 -5.97 19.36 4.65
N THR A 195 -6.67 18.25 4.44
CA THR A 195 -7.89 18.22 3.61
C THR A 195 -9.02 17.53 4.36
N MET A 196 -10.19 18.15 4.42
CA MET A 196 -11.39 17.51 4.93
C MET A 196 -12.08 16.74 3.82
N TYR A 197 -12.26 15.43 4.01
CA TYR A 197 -13.19 14.61 3.25
C TYR A 197 -14.52 14.56 4.00
N LYS A 198 -15.64 14.74 3.28
CA LYS A 198 -16.98 14.60 3.87
C LYS A 198 -17.96 14.08 2.83
N ASP A 199 -18.63 12.96 3.10
CA ASP A 199 -19.77 12.49 2.32
C ASP A 199 -21.05 12.59 3.15
N SER A 200 -22.08 13.21 2.58
CA SER A 200 -23.36 13.43 3.23
C SER A 200 -24.51 13.42 2.22
N ALA A 201 -25.74 13.69 2.67
CA ALA A 201 -26.88 13.89 1.77
C ALA A 201 -26.65 15.02 0.75
N GLU A 202 -25.75 15.96 1.05
CA GLU A 202 -25.40 17.08 0.18
C GLU A 202 -24.35 16.75 -0.88
N GLY A 203 -23.77 15.56 -0.85
CA GLY A 203 -22.71 15.10 -1.73
C GLY A 203 -21.39 14.83 -0.99
N LEU A 204 -20.41 14.38 -1.77
CA LEU A 204 -19.04 14.09 -1.34
C LEU A 204 -18.16 15.31 -1.63
N SER A 205 -17.53 15.90 -0.62
CA SER A 205 -16.65 17.05 -0.76
C SER A 205 -15.22 16.76 -0.31
N PHE A 206 -14.26 17.33 -1.04
CA PHE A 206 -12.91 17.59 -0.55
C PHE A 206 -12.76 19.09 -0.30
N THR A 207 -12.28 19.46 0.88
CA THR A 207 -11.99 20.85 1.26
C THR A 207 -10.56 20.93 1.77
N SER A 208 -9.65 21.46 0.97
CA SER A 208 -8.24 21.64 1.35
C SER A 208 -8.03 22.98 2.01
N ALA A 209 -7.30 22.97 3.14
CA ALA A 209 -7.02 24.18 3.91
C ALA A 209 -6.22 25.22 3.11
N SER A 210 -5.40 24.79 2.15
CA SER A 210 -4.63 25.68 1.30
C SER A 210 -4.45 25.13 -0.12
N GLY A 211 -4.60 25.98 -1.13
CA GLY A 211 -4.41 25.65 -2.53
C GLY A 211 -4.61 26.86 -3.44
N LYS A 212 -3.96 26.85 -4.61
CA LYS A 212 -4.14 27.87 -5.65
C LYS A 212 -5.14 27.47 -6.74
N CYS A 213 -5.54 26.20 -6.73
CA CYS A 213 -6.42 25.61 -7.71
C CYS A 213 -7.15 24.42 -7.08
N ILE A 214 -8.27 24.07 -7.70
CA ILE A 214 -8.89 22.75 -7.60
C ILE A 214 -8.24 21.92 -8.70
N ASP A 215 -7.57 20.83 -8.34
CA ASP A 215 -6.87 19.97 -9.30
C ASP A 215 -7.12 18.52 -8.94
N TYR A 216 -7.82 17.80 -9.80
CA TYR A 216 -8.13 16.40 -9.60
C TYR A 216 -8.05 15.60 -10.90
N TYR A 217 -7.78 14.31 -10.75
CA TYR A 217 -7.68 13.36 -11.85
C TYR A 217 -8.82 12.36 -11.75
N PHE A 218 -9.62 12.25 -12.79
CA PHE A 218 -10.53 11.14 -13.00
C PHE A 218 -9.80 10.01 -13.73
N MET A 219 -9.95 8.79 -13.22
CA MET A 219 -9.28 7.60 -13.74
C MET A 219 -10.29 6.48 -13.92
N TYR A 220 -10.47 5.99 -15.15
CA TYR A 220 -11.39 4.90 -15.45
C TYR A 220 -10.68 3.58 -15.73
N GLY A 221 -11.05 2.54 -15.00
CA GLY A 221 -10.41 1.23 -15.04
C GLY A 221 -11.35 0.04 -15.27
N GLN A 222 -12.65 0.28 -15.45
CA GLN A 222 -13.71 -0.74 -15.61
C GLN A 222 -13.98 -1.61 -14.36
N ASN A 223 -12.94 -1.97 -13.60
CA ASN A 223 -12.99 -2.71 -12.34
C ASN A 223 -11.87 -2.22 -11.40
N ALA A 224 -11.78 -2.79 -10.20
CA ALA A 224 -10.83 -2.33 -9.20
C ALA A 224 -9.35 -2.49 -9.60
N ASP A 225 -8.98 -3.61 -10.24
CA ASP A 225 -7.60 -3.81 -10.72
C ASP A 225 -7.23 -2.80 -11.80
N GLY A 226 -8.14 -2.56 -12.76
CA GLY A 226 -7.91 -1.57 -13.80
C GLY A 226 -7.84 -0.14 -13.24
N VAL A 227 -8.59 0.18 -12.18
CA VAL A 227 -8.49 1.49 -11.51
C VAL A 227 -7.12 1.64 -10.86
N ILE A 228 -6.65 0.61 -10.15
CA ILE A 228 -5.30 0.61 -9.56
C ILE A 228 -4.24 0.74 -10.67
N ALA A 229 -4.42 0.06 -11.81
CA ALA A 229 -3.53 0.22 -12.95
C ALA A 229 -3.48 1.68 -13.44
N GLN A 230 -4.61 2.38 -13.53
CA GLN A 230 -4.62 3.81 -13.89
C GLN A 230 -3.94 4.68 -12.82
N ILE A 231 -4.14 4.39 -11.53
CA ILE A 231 -3.45 5.08 -10.43
C ILE A 231 -1.92 4.89 -10.55
N ARG A 232 -1.46 3.67 -10.86
CA ARG A 232 -0.04 3.35 -11.04
C ARG A 232 0.56 3.91 -12.32
N GLU A 233 -0.22 3.97 -13.38
CA GLU A 233 0.17 4.63 -14.62
C GLU A 233 0.40 6.13 -14.37
N LEU A 234 -0.46 6.76 -13.57
CA LEU A 234 -0.36 8.18 -13.21
C LEU A 234 0.81 8.48 -12.24
N THR A 235 1.01 7.61 -11.23
CA THR A 235 1.86 7.92 -10.06
C THR A 235 3.14 7.08 -9.94
N GLY A 236 3.33 6.08 -10.80
CA GLY A 236 4.49 5.19 -10.86
C GLY A 236 4.20 3.76 -10.42
N GLN A 237 4.89 2.79 -11.03
CA GLN A 237 4.79 1.37 -10.69
C GLN A 237 5.51 1.05 -9.37
N ALA A 238 5.06 0.00 -8.67
CA ALA A 238 5.74 -0.48 -7.48
C ALA A 238 6.86 -1.46 -7.86
N PRO A 239 8.11 -1.27 -7.40
CA PRO A 239 9.21 -2.19 -7.73
C PRO A 239 9.03 -3.54 -7.02
N MET A 240 9.73 -4.56 -7.51
CA MET A 240 9.80 -5.85 -6.83
C MET A 240 10.54 -5.68 -5.51
N PHE A 241 10.00 -6.28 -4.45
CA PHE A 241 10.73 -6.40 -3.19
C PHE A 241 11.70 -7.58 -3.22
N PRO A 242 12.80 -7.52 -2.45
CA PRO A 242 13.64 -8.68 -2.22
C PRO A 242 12.85 -9.88 -1.66
N LEU A 243 13.18 -11.12 -2.04
CA LEU A 243 12.46 -12.31 -1.58
C LEU A 243 12.40 -12.42 -0.04
N TRP A 244 13.50 -12.15 0.67
CA TRP A 244 13.59 -12.18 2.13
C TRP A 244 12.60 -11.24 2.83
N THR A 245 12.15 -10.16 2.18
CA THR A 245 11.19 -9.23 2.80
C THR A 245 9.82 -9.87 3.05
N TYR A 246 9.44 -10.86 2.24
CA TYR A 246 8.21 -11.61 2.40
C TYR A 246 8.31 -12.64 3.54
N GLY A 247 9.48 -12.91 4.10
CA GLY A 247 9.66 -13.79 5.25
C GLY A 247 9.12 -13.22 6.57
N PHE A 248 9.46 -13.88 7.67
CA PHE A 248 9.11 -13.41 9.02
C PHE A 248 10.16 -12.44 9.56
N TRP A 249 9.68 -11.35 10.16
CA TRP A 249 10.50 -10.30 10.77
C TRP A 249 10.28 -10.20 12.26
N GLN A 250 11.39 -10.19 13.00
CA GLN A 250 11.40 -9.86 14.42
C GLN A 250 11.91 -8.44 14.63
N SER A 251 11.25 -7.71 15.52
CA SER A 251 11.63 -6.40 15.99
C SER A 251 11.19 -6.24 17.45
N ARG A 252 11.69 -5.18 18.08
CA ARG A 252 11.32 -4.73 19.42
C ARG A 252 11.53 -3.23 19.49
N GLU A 253 10.74 -2.52 20.31
CA GLU A 253 11.12 -1.23 20.88
C GLU A 253 11.66 -1.52 22.30
N ARG A 254 12.96 -1.74 22.48
CA ARG A 254 14.06 -1.76 21.50
C ARG A 254 15.13 -2.78 21.90
N TYR A 255 15.97 -3.24 20.96
CA TYR A 255 17.20 -3.94 21.31
C TYR A 255 18.23 -2.94 21.82
N THR A 256 18.86 -3.25 22.94
CA THR A 256 19.67 -2.32 23.74
C THR A 256 21.16 -2.53 23.57
N SER A 257 21.58 -3.62 22.91
CA SER A 257 22.98 -3.93 22.62
C SER A 257 23.10 -4.81 21.38
N GLN A 258 24.31 -4.85 20.82
CA GLN A 258 24.68 -5.77 19.74
C GLN A 258 24.44 -7.24 20.12
N ASP A 259 24.83 -7.63 21.34
CA ASP A 259 24.71 -9.03 21.77
C ASP A 259 23.24 -9.45 21.93
N GLU A 260 22.39 -8.58 22.47
CA GLU A 260 20.96 -8.85 22.59
C GLU A 260 20.30 -9.11 21.23
N LEU A 261 20.60 -8.27 20.22
CA LEU A 261 20.09 -8.44 18.87
C LEU A 261 20.56 -9.76 18.26
N LEU A 262 21.86 -10.07 18.38
CA LEU A 262 22.44 -11.30 17.84
C LEU A 262 21.87 -12.55 18.54
N ASP A 263 21.65 -12.48 19.85
CA ASP A 263 21.13 -13.60 20.64
C ASP A 263 19.69 -13.93 20.26
N VAL A 264 18.87 -12.95 19.87
CA VAL A 264 17.54 -13.21 19.30
C VAL A 264 17.65 -14.02 18.01
N VAL A 265 18.51 -13.60 17.07
CA VAL A 265 18.69 -14.33 15.79
C VAL A 265 19.20 -15.75 16.04
N LYS A 266 20.22 -15.91 16.90
CA LYS A 266 20.73 -17.23 17.32
C LYS A 266 19.62 -18.08 17.94
N LYS A 267 18.76 -17.47 18.77
CA LYS A 267 17.68 -18.19 19.45
C LYS A 267 16.67 -18.73 18.45
N TYR A 268 16.21 -17.93 17.50
CA TYR A 268 15.33 -18.38 16.41
C TYR A 268 15.93 -19.57 15.63
N ARG A 269 17.21 -19.47 15.24
CA ARG A 269 17.94 -20.56 14.57
C ARG A 269 18.03 -21.82 15.43
N SER A 270 18.35 -21.68 16.72
CA SER A 270 18.45 -22.81 17.66
C SER A 270 17.12 -23.54 17.88
N LEU A 271 16.00 -22.83 17.76
CA LEU A 271 14.66 -23.37 17.91
C LEU A 271 14.13 -23.99 16.60
N ASN A 272 14.89 -23.89 15.51
CA ASN A 272 14.45 -24.22 14.16
C ASN A 272 13.19 -23.46 13.72
N ILE A 273 13.07 -22.20 14.13
CA ILE A 273 11.95 -21.33 13.73
C ILE A 273 12.43 -20.40 12.62
N PRO A 274 11.69 -20.32 11.51
CA PRO A 274 12.09 -19.50 10.38
C PRO A 274 12.15 -18.00 10.72
N LEU A 275 13.19 -17.31 10.26
CA LEU A 275 13.38 -15.85 10.43
C LEU A 275 14.23 -15.31 9.28
N ASP A 276 13.73 -14.32 8.56
CA ASP A 276 14.49 -13.64 7.49
C ASP A 276 15.04 -12.30 7.93
N GLY A 277 14.35 -11.60 8.84
CA GLY A 277 14.71 -10.22 9.17
C GLY A 277 14.71 -9.90 10.67
N ILE A 278 15.70 -9.13 11.09
CA ILE A 278 15.78 -8.50 12.42
C ILE A 278 15.85 -6.98 12.26
N VAL A 279 15.23 -6.24 13.17
CA VAL A 279 15.22 -4.77 13.11
C VAL A 279 15.89 -4.17 14.33
N GLN A 280 16.90 -3.33 14.12
CA GLN A 280 17.46 -2.47 15.16
C GLN A 280 16.66 -1.16 15.23
N ASP A 281 16.02 -0.91 16.36
CA ASP A 281 15.26 0.32 16.63
C ASP A 281 16.16 1.45 17.18
N TRP A 282 15.58 2.58 17.59
CA TRP A 282 16.24 3.81 18.06
C TRP A 282 17.28 3.61 19.20
N GLN A 283 18.08 4.64 19.47
CA GLN A 283 19.15 4.69 20.48
C GLN A 283 20.41 3.81 20.26
N TYR A 284 20.62 3.27 19.06
CA TYR A 284 21.95 2.74 18.68
C TYR A 284 23.00 3.86 18.52
N TRP A 285 22.54 5.11 18.33
CA TRP A 285 23.39 6.30 18.29
C TRP A 285 23.82 6.78 19.68
N SER A 286 22.88 6.89 20.63
CA SER A 286 23.11 7.38 22.00
C SER A 286 21.81 7.31 22.81
N THR A 287 21.91 7.31 24.14
CA THR A 287 20.78 7.54 25.06
C THR A 287 20.61 9.03 25.42
N ASP A 288 21.55 9.89 25.04
CA ASP A 288 21.43 11.35 25.17
C ASP A 288 20.54 11.89 24.04
N ASN A 289 19.41 12.49 24.41
CA ASN A 289 18.47 13.11 23.47
C ASN A 289 19.08 14.26 22.66
N LYS A 290 20.16 14.90 23.10
CA LYS A 290 20.85 15.91 22.30
C LYS A 290 21.63 15.30 21.12
N GLN A 291 21.89 14.00 21.17
CA GLN A 291 22.48 13.20 20.10
C GLN A 291 21.43 12.41 19.31
N TRP A 292 20.15 12.81 19.39
CA TRP A 292 19.05 12.14 18.72
C TRP A 292 19.32 11.87 17.24
N ASN A 293 19.20 10.60 16.85
CA ASN A 293 19.32 10.11 15.49
C ASN A 293 20.58 10.62 14.78
N ALA A 294 21.76 10.42 15.39
CA ALA A 294 23.02 10.86 14.80
C ALA A 294 23.36 10.18 13.44
N VAL A 295 22.56 9.17 13.02
CA VAL A 295 22.78 8.35 11.83
C VAL A 295 24.18 7.71 11.86
N GLU A 296 24.59 7.27 13.04
CA GLU A 296 25.85 6.58 13.30
C GLU A 296 25.73 5.76 14.58
N PHE A 297 26.54 4.71 14.71
CA PHE A 297 26.64 3.93 15.94
C PHE A 297 27.58 4.64 16.92
N GLY A 298 26.99 5.37 17.87
CA GLY A 298 27.73 6.07 18.93
C GLY A 298 27.51 5.46 20.33
N ASN A 299 26.57 4.52 20.47
CA ASN A 299 26.29 3.89 21.75
C ASN A 299 27.31 2.76 22.02
N PRO A 300 28.04 2.78 23.15
CA PRO A 300 29.10 1.80 23.43
C PRO A 300 28.61 0.34 23.57
N THR A 301 27.30 0.13 23.70
CA THR A 301 26.68 -1.22 23.69
C THR A 301 26.56 -1.84 22.29
N PHE A 302 26.92 -1.08 21.24
CA PHE A 302 27.07 -1.53 19.86
C PHE A 302 28.53 -1.35 19.40
N PRO A 303 29.49 -2.05 20.03
CA PRO A 303 30.91 -1.74 19.88
C PRO A 303 31.48 -2.09 18.51
N ASN A 304 30.81 -2.96 17.73
CA ASN A 304 31.30 -3.37 16.42
C ASN A 304 30.13 -3.61 15.43
N PRO A 305 29.53 -2.53 14.89
CA PRO A 305 28.35 -2.63 14.03
C PRO A 305 28.60 -3.40 12.73
N GLN A 306 29.80 -3.31 12.13
CA GLN A 306 30.16 -4.14 10.97
C GLN A 306 30.06 -5.62 11.32
N LYS A 307 30.71 -6.04 12.43
CA LYS A 307 30.67 -7.43 12.86
C LYS A 307 29.24 -7.88 13.21
N MET A 308 28.42 -7.00 13.80
CA MET A 308 27.01 -7.28 14.08
C MET A 308 26.25 -7.63 12.79
N ILE A 309 26.38 -6.80 11.75
CA ILE A 309 25.73 -7.01 10.45
C ILE A 309 26.26 -8.31 9.82
N ASP A 310 27.59 -8.49 9.78
CA ASP A 310 28.22 -9.69 9.23
C ASP A 310 27.74 -10.98 9.93
N ASP A 311 27.58 -10.94 11.26
CA ASP A 311 27.13 -12.09 12.03
C ASP A 311 25.64 -12.39 11.81
N VAL A 312 24.80 -11.37 11.60
CA VAL A 312 23.40 -11.54 11.16
C VAL A 312 23.38 -12.22 9.77
N HIS A 313 24.20 -11.75 8.83
CA HIS A 313 24.31 -12.33 7.48
C HIS A 313 24.84 -13.77 7.51
N LYS A 314 25.83 -14.09 8.36
CA LYS A 314 26.32 -15.48 8.54
C LYS A 314 25.24 -16.43 9.05
N MET A 315 24.21 -15.91 9.71
CA MET A 315 23.04 -16.68 10.13
C MET A 315 21.94 -16.70 9.07
N ASN A 316 22.21 -16.24 7.85
CA ASN A 316 21.26 -16.12 6.74
C ASN A 316 20.01 -15.34 7.12
N ALA A 317 20.19 -14.23 7.83
CA ALA A 317 19.15 -13.24 8.11
C ALA A 317 19.60 -11.88 7.59
N HIS A 318 18.65 -10.97 7.44
CA HIS A 318 18.83 -9.58 7.02
C HIS A 318 18.57 -8.64 8.17
N ILE A 319 19.16 -7.45 8.10
CA ILE A 319 19.00 -6.42 9.13
C ILE A 319 18.50 -5.11 8.53
N ALA A 320 17.47 -4.55 9.16
CA ALA A 320 17.00 -3.20 8.90
C ALA A 320 17.20 -2.32 10.15
N ILE A 321 17.28 -1.01 9.94
CA ILE A 321 17.59 -0.07 11.03
C ILE A 321 16.70 1.17 11.00
N SER A 322 16.28 1.60 12.19
CA SER A 322 15.52 2.83 12.41
C SER A 322 16.36 4.07 12.06
N VAL A 323 15.83 4.94 11.21
CA VAL A 323 16.40 6.26 10.88
C VAL A 323 15.26 7.27 10.79
N TRP A 324 15.41 8.39 11.48
CA TRP A 324 14.36 9.40 11.61
C TRP A 324 14.65 10.62 10.71
N PRO A 325 13.65 11.45 10.37
CA PRO A 325 13.87 12.72 9.70
C PRO A 325 14.24 13.87 10.67
N SER A 326 14.41 13.58 11.96
CA SER A 326 14.73 14.58 12.97
C SER A 326 16.10 14.33 13.60
N PHE A 327 16.82 15.40 13.97
CA PHE A 327 18.22 15.32 14.40
C PHE A 327 18.48 16.19 15.62
N GLY A 328 19.18 15.63 16.61
CA GLY A 328 19.57 16.34 17.82
C GLY A 328 20.69 17.35 17.59
N PRO A 329 20.74 18.44 18.39
CA PRO A 329 21.60 19.60 18.12
C PRO A 329 23.10 19.31 18.15
N ASN A 330 23.52 18.25 18.84
CA ASN A 330 24.93 17.88 18.99
C ASN A 330 25.44 16.97 17.86
N THR A 331 24.54 16.42 17.04
CA THR A 331 24.88 15.52 15.94
C THR A 331 25.57 16.28 14.80
N ASN A 332 26.41 15.59 14.04
CA ASN A 332 27.11 16.19 12.90
C ASN A 332 26.14 16.54 11.76
N ILE A 333 25.17 15.66 11.49
CA ILE A 333 24.13 15.90 10.49
C ILE A 333 23.28 17.14 10.80
N HIS A 334 22.87 17.33 12.06
CA HIS A 334 22.14 18.54 12.45
C HIS A 334 22.97 19.80 12.21
N LYS A 335 24.26 19.80 12.58
CA LYS A 335 25.15 20.96 12.36
C LYS A 335 25.28 21.29 10.87
N GLU A 336 25.40 20.27 10.03
CA GLU A 336 25.49 20.44 8.58
C GLU A 336 24.19 21.01 7.99
N LEU A 337 23.06 20.38 8.28
CA LEU A 337 21.74 20.85 7.85
C LEU A 337 21.45 22.29 8.33
N LYS A 338 21.79 22.59 9.59
CA LYS A 338 21.64 23.94 10.16
C LYS A 338 22.50 24.97 9.44
N SER A 339 23.77 24.64 9.13
CA SER A 339 24.67 25.56 8.42
C SER A 339 24.16 25.93 7.02
N LYS A 340 23.39 25.03 6.40
CA LYS A 340 22.76 25.19 5.08
C LYS A 340 21.31 25.69 5.15
N LYS A 341 20.76 25.95 6.35
CA LYS A 341 19.37 26.36 6.58
C LYS A 341 18.34 25.34 6.07
N LEU A 342 18.61 24.06 6.28
CA LEU A 342 17.80 22.91 5.81
C LEU A 342 16.98 22.26 6.94
N LEU A 343 16.72 22.97 8.04
CA LEU A 343 15.94 22.49 9.18
C LEU A 343 14.69 23.34 9.36
N PHE A 344 13.57 22.69 9.64
CA PHE A 344 12.36 23.37 10.10
C PHE A 344 12.49 23.89 11.52
N ASN A 345 11.73 24.92 11.86
CA ASN A 345 11.76 25.57 13.16
C ASN A 345 10.54 25.23 14.06
N PHE A 346 9.96 24.04 13.91
CA PHE A 346 9.00 23.49 14.88
C PHE A 346 9.66 22.46 15.82
N ASP A 347 9.01 22.18 16.95
CA ASP A 347 9.49 21.20 17.94
C ASP A 347 8.95 19.80 17.62
N THR A 348 9.82 18.81 17.77
CA THR A 348 9.59 17.39 17.44
C THR A 348 10.02 16.51 18.61
N PHE A 349 9.77 15.21 18.49
CA PHE A 349 10.25 14.22 19.46
C PHE A 349 11.77 14.00 19.32
N PRO A 350 12.50 13.81 20.45
CA PRO A 350 12.09 14.09 21.83
C PRO A 350 11.95 15.60 22.10
N GLN A 351 10.83 15.97 22.73
CA GLN A 351 10.47 17.37 23.01
C GLN A 351 11.52 18.07 23.90
N ASP A 352 11.63 19.39 23.79
CA ASP A 352 12.51 20.25 24.60
C ASP A 352 14.02 19.94 24.53
N ASN A 353 14.46 19.14 23.55
CA ASN A 353 15.87 18.75 23.38
C ASN A 353 16.58 19.44 22.20
N GLY A 354 15.92 20.42 21.56
CA GLY A 354 16.48 21.14 20.40
C GLY A 354 16.56 20.29 19.13
N VAL A 355 15.85 19.16 19.09
CA VAL A 355 15.76 18.27 17.93
C VAL A 355 14.94 18.96 16.83
N LYS A 356 15.39 18.89 15.58
CA LYS A 356 14.73 19.54 14.44
C LYS A 356 14.63 18.61 13.24
N VAL A 357 13.52 18.72 12.52
CA VAL A 357 13.25 17.96 11.29
C VAL A 357 13.93 18.65 10.11
N TYR A 358 14.50 17.88 9.18
CA TYR A 358 15.05 18.45 7.95
C TYR A 358 13.98 18.73 6.90
N ASP A 359 14.21 19.74 6.06
CA ASP A 359 13.35 20.05 4.92
C ASP A 359 13.55 18.99 3.81
N ALA A 360 12.74 17.94 3.86
CA ALA A 360 12.75 16.88 2.87
C ALA A 360 12.31 17.34 1.48
N PHE A 361 11.66 18.51 1.33
CA PHE A 361 11.30 19.04 0.02
C PHE A 361 12.51 19.64 -0.70
N ASN A 362 13.57 20.00 0.03
CA ASN A 362 14.83 20.46 -0.53
C ASN A 362 15.69 19.27 -1.02
N PRO A 363 16.06 19.20 -2.31
CA PRO A 363 16.97 18.16 -2.81
C PRO A 363 18.32 18.12 -2.08
N GLU A 364 18.86 19.25 -1.65
CA GLU A 364 20.11 19.32 -0.88
C GLU A 364 19.94 18.68 0.51
N GLY A 365 18.80 18.90 1.16
CA GLY A 365 18.47 18.26 2.44
C GLY A 365 18.43 16.74 2.34
N ARG A 366 17.79 16.23 1.28
CA ARG A 366 17.74 14.78 0.99
C ARG A 366 19.12 14.21 0.68
N GLN A 367 19.99 14.96 0.01
CA GLN A 367 21.36 14.55 -0.27
C GLN A 367 22.18 14.46 1.01
N VAL A 368 22.17 15.50 1.86
CA VAL A 368 22.87 15.48 3.16
C VAL A 368 22.39 14.32 4.02
N TYR A 369 21.08 14.09 4.11
CA TYR A 369 20.54 12.96 4.86
C TYR A 369 21.08 11.62 4.35
N TRP A 370 21.06 11.40 3.03
CA TRP A 370 21.61 10.20 2.43
C TRP A 370 23.12 10.07 2.62
N ASP A 371 23.91 11.15 2.53
CA ASP A 371 25.36 11.07 2.63
C ASP A 371 25.80 10.51 4.00
N PHE A 372 25.11 10.91 5.08
CA PHE A 372 25.31 10.32 6.41
C PHE A 372 24.85 8.86 6.48
N MET A 373 23.65 8.55 6.00
CA MET A 373 23.14 7.16 5.96
C MET A 373 24.09 6.24 5.17
N ASN A 374 24.56 6.69 4.01
CA ASN A 374 25.45 5.94 3.16
C ASN A 374 26.79 5.71 3.85
N LYS A 375 27.43 6.79 4.30
CA LYS A 375 28.76 6.76 4.91
C LYS A 375 28.81 5.88 6.15
N ASN A 376 27.82 5.99 7.02
CA ASN A 376 27.89 5.40 8.36
C ASN A 376 27.13 4.07 8.50
N ILE A 377 26.16 3.79 7.63
CA ILE A 377 25.20 2.68 7.80
C ILE A 377 25.13 1.78 6.54
N PHE A 378 24.91 2.35 5.35
CA PHE A 378 24.82 1.55 4.12
C PHE A 378 26.16 0.89 3.77
N SER A 379 27.26 1.65 3.89
CA SER A 379 28.61 1.22 3.55
C SER A 379 29.11 0.02 4.36
N ILE A 380 28.53 -0.20 5.54
CA ILE A 380 28.85 -1.33 6.43
C ILE A 380 27.91 -2.53 6.22
N GLY A 381 27.06 -2.51 5.19
CA GLY A 381 26.29 -3.69 4.75
C GLY A 381 24.83 -3.75 5.22
N MET A 382 24.25 -2.67 5.77
CA MET A 382 22.83 -2.64 6.14
C MET A 382 21.90 -3.00 4.95
N ASP A 383 20.84 -3.76 5.19
CA ASP A 383 19.98 -4.28 4.11
C ASP A 383 18.75 -3.42 3.81
N GLY A 384 18.16 -2.84 4.85
CA GLY A 384 16.92 -2.08 4.70
C GLY A 384 16.81 -0.92 5.69
N TRP A 385 15.87 -0.03 5.39
CA TRP A 385 15.63 1.17 6.18
C TRP A 385 14.30 1.08 6.88
N TRP A 386 14.26 1.48 8.15
CA TRP A 386 13.02 1.79 8.84
C TRP A 386 12.95 3.30 9.04
N LEU A 387 12.26 3.99 8.13
CA LEU A 387 12.09 5.44 8.13
C LEU A 387 10.90 5.84 9.01
N ASP A 388 11.19 5.98 10.30
CA ASP A 388 10.20 6.31 11.32
C ASP A 388 9.89 7.82 11.37
N ALA A 389 8.72 8.16 11.93
CA ALA A 389 8.23 9.53 12.06
C ALA A 389 8.25 10.34 10.76
N THR A 390 7.82 9.72 9.66
CA THR A 390 7.78 10.30 8.31
C THR A 390 6.51 11.07 8.00
N GLU A 391 5.65 11.32 8.99
CA GLU A 391 4.49 12.21 8.83
C GLU A 391 4.84 13.66 8.45
N PRO A 392 5.83 14.37 9.07
CA PRO A 392 6.70 14.02 10.19
C PRO A 392 6.03 14.19 11.57
N GLU A 393 6.62 13.65 12.64
CA GLU A 393 6.09 13.81 14.00
C GLU A 393 6.50 15.17 14.61
N TYR A 394 5.54 16.02 14.96
CA TYR A 394 5.80 17.32 15.60
C TYR A 394 4.59 17.82 16.39
N ASN A 395 4.83 18.81 17.26
CA ASN A 395 3.76 19.53 17.95
C ASN A 395 3.03 20.43 16.95
N VAL A 396 1.89 19.95 16.45
CA VAL A 396 1.09 20.67 15.45
C VAL A 396 0.50 21.94 16.06
N SER A 397 0.78 23.07 15.42
CA SER A 397 0.19 24.37 15.73
C SER A 397 0.07 25.18 14.45
N GLU A 398 -0.74 26.24 14.47
CA GLU A 398 -0.82 27.18 13.34
C GLU A 398 0.56 27.77 12.99
N LYS A 399 1.41 27.99 13.99
CA LYS A 399 2.80 28.43 13.80
C LYS A 399 3.61 27.44 12.98
N SER A 400 3.47 26.14 13.23
CA SER A 400 4.18 25.10 12.48
C SER A 400 3.84 25.11 10.99
N PHE A 401 2.62 25.51 10.62
CA PHE A 401 2.18 25.67 9.24
C PHE A 401 2.62 26.99 8.59
N ASN A 402 3.24 27.91 9.35
CA ASN A 402 3.82 29.14 8.80
C ASN A 402 5.28 28.96 8.37
N GLU A 403 5.86 27.77 8.60
CA GLU A 403 7.20 27.43 8.12
C GLU A 403 7.28 27.46 6.59
N THR A 404 8.44 27.84 6.08
CA THR A 404 8.76 27.82 4.65
C THR A 404 9.60 26.58 4.32
N THR A 405 9.24 25.93 3.22
CA THR A 405 9.97 24.82 2.60
C THR A 405 10.61 25.27 1.30
N HIS A 406 11.46 24.43 0.72
CA HIS A 406 11.97 24.61 -0.65
C HIS A 406 10.87 24.80 -1.71
N LEU A 407 9.67 24.24 -1.50
CA LEU A 407 8.55 24.28 -2.45
C LEU A 407 7.50 25.35 -2.14
N GLY A 408 7.72 26.19 -1.12
CA GLY A 408 6.75 27.18 -0.66
C GLY A 408 6.30 26.93 0.78
N SER A 409 5.08 27.33 1.14
CA SER A 409 4.56 27.17 2.49
C SER A 409 4.48 25.69 2.90
N TYR A 410 4.89 25.35 4.12
CA TYR A 410 4.72 23.99 4.64
C TYR A 410 3.24 23.58 4.68
N ARG A 411 2.32 24.52 4.90
CA ARG A 411 0.89 24.27 4.83
C ARG A 411 0.44 23.69 3.49
N ASP A 412 1.07 24.12 2.40
CA ASP A 412 0.71 23.70 1.04
C ASP A 412 1.19 22.28 0.72
N VAL A 413 2.18 21.77 1.46
CA VAL A 413 2.88 20.50 1.17
C VAL A 413 2.91 19.51 2.33
N ALA A 414 2.31 19.83 3.49
CA ALA A 414 2.46 19.08 4.74
C ALA A 414 2.22 17.57 4.57
N ASN A 415 1.15 17.16 3.88
CA ASN A 415 0.83 15.74 3.71
C ASN A 415 1.77 15.01 2.73
N ALA A 416 2.58 15.71 1.96
CA ALA A 416 3.54 15.14 1.01
C ALA A 416 4.95 14.94 1.59
N TYR A 417 5.18 15.27 2.87
CA TYR A 417 6.46 15.01 3.52
C TYR A 417 6.94 13.55 3.41
N PRO A 418 6.12 12.51 3.66
CA PRO A 418 6.57 11.12 3.51
C PRO A 418 7.05 10.82 2.09
N LEU A 419 6.35 11.33 1.07
CA LEU A 419 6.70 11.11 -0.33
C LEU A 419 8.08 11.68 -0.67
N ALA A 420 8.39 12.89 -0.16
CA ALA A 420 9.68 13.54 -0.38
C ALA A 420 10.81 12.88 0.42
N SER A 421 10.57 12.53 1.68
CA SER A 421 11.57 11.93 2.57
C SER A 421 11.93 10.51 2.12
N VAL A 422 10.93 9.65 1.92
CA VAL A 422 11.10 8.25 1.48
C VAL A 422 11.70 8.20 0.08
N GLY A 423 11.21 9.04 -0.86
CA GLY A 423 11.75 9.12 -2.21
C GLY A 423 13.22 9.54 -2.23
N GLY A 424 13.63 10.43 -1.32
CA GLY A 424 15.03 10.83 -1.16
C GLY A 424 15.98 9.67 -0.87
N VAL A 425 15.58 8.77 0.06
CA VAL A 425 16.38 7.60 0.41
C VAL A 425 16.42 6.61 -0.76
N TYR A 426 15.27 6.32 -1.38
CA TYR A 426 15.21 5.42 -2.52
C TYR A 426 16.07 5.89 -3.71
N ASP A 427 15.87 7.12 -4.15
CA ASP A 427 16.55 7.67 -5.32
C ASP A 427 18.07 7.73 -5.10
N ASN A 428 18.50 8.10 -3.90
CA ASN A 428 19.92 8.20 -3.61
C ASN A 428 20.57 6.83 -3.38
N GLN A 429 19.90 5.85 -2.77
CA GLN A 429 20.42 4.48 -2.76
C GLN A 429 20.58 3.93 -4.16
N ARG A 430 19.59 4.09 -5.04
CA ARG A 430 19.64 3.65 -6.44
C ARG A 430 20.81 4.29 -7.21
N LYS A 431 21.15 5.55 -6.89
CA LYS A 431 22.33 6.23 -7.45
C LYS A 431 23.64 5.67 -6.89
N THR A 432 23.70 5.34 -5.60
CA THR A 432 24.90 4.79 -4.95
C THR A 432 25.17 3.35 -5.37
N MET A 433 24.14 2.50 -5.43
CA MET A 433 24.23 1.09 -5.82
C MET A 433 22.96 0.71 -6.58
N SER A 434 23.06 0.69 -7.91
CA SER A 434 21.92 0.44 -8.80
C SER A 434 21.49 -1.03 -8.85
N GLU A 435 22.36 -1.96 -8.43
CA GLU A 435 22.09 -3.40 -8.50
C GLU A 435 21.22 -3.89 -7.34
N LYS A 436 21.50 -3.51 -6.08
CA LYS A 436 20.79 -3.98 -4.87
C LYS A 436 19.39 -3.36 -4.77
N ARG A 437 18.37 -4.20 -4.52
CA ARG A 437 17.00 -3.71 -4.26
C ARG A 437 16.94 -2.80 -3.04
N VAL A 438 16.14 -1.74 -3.14
CA VAL A 438 15.80 -0.90 -1.98
C VAL A 438 14.63 -1.53 -1.24
N TYR A 439 14.74 -1.62 0.08
CA TYR A 439 13.61 -1.94 0.95
C TYR A 439 13.49 -0.89 2.06
N ILE A 440 12.33 -0.24 2.12
CA ILE A 440 12.02 0.80 3.11
C ILE A 440 10.74 0.40 3.85
N LEU A 441 10.79 0.36 5.17
CA LEU A 441 9.63 0.37 6.07
C LEU A 441 9.37 1.82 6.50
N THR A 442 8.17 2.37 6.32
CA THR A 442 7.87 3.81 6.60
C THR A 442 6.51 4.05 7.27
N ARG A 443 6.41 5.02 8.21
CA ARG A 443 5.22 5.18 9.06
C ARG A 443 4.08 5.91 8.38
N SER A 444 4.40 6.68 7.35
CA SER A 444 3.44 7.49 6.61
C SER A 444 3.63 7.32 5.11
N ALA A 445 2.64 7.75 4.33
CA ALA A 445 2.66 7.69 2.87
C ALA A 445 1.76 8.75 2.25
N PHE A 446 2.02 9.06 0.98
CA PHE A 446 1.11 9.80 0.14
C PHE A 446 0.95 9.10 -1.22
N ALA A 447 -0.01 9.54 -2.04
CA ALA A 447 -0.21 9.00 -3.39
C ALA A 447 1.10 8.98 -4.19
N GLY A 448 1.45 7.81 -4.74
CA GLY A 448 2.68 7.60 -5.52
C GLY A 448 3.86 7.02 -4.75
N GLN A 449 3.79 6.91 -3.42
CA GLN A 449 4.93 6.42 -2.62
C GLN A 449 5.34 4.98 -2.93
N GLN A 450 4.44 4.15 -3.46
CA GLN A 450 4.75 2.77 -3.83
C GLN A 450 5.94 2.64 -4.77
N ARG A 451 6.25 3.68 -5.57
CA ARG A 451 7.37 3.65 -6.52
C ARG A 451 8.76 3.64 -5.87
N TYR A 452 8.81 3.89 -4.56
CA TYR A 452 10.05 4.04 -3.79
C TYR A 452 10.43 2.80 -2.98
N GLY A 453 10.01 1.60 -3.38
CA GLY A 453 10.39 0.37 -2.68
C GLY A 453 9.94 0.35 -1.21
N ALA A 454 8.81 0.99 -0.93
CA ALA A 454 8.34 1.29 0.42
C ALA A 454 7.16 0.41 0.83
N ASN A 455 7.24 -0.11 2.05
CA ASN A 455 6.19 -0.80 2.79
C ASN A 455 5.76 0.09 3.95
N SER A 456 4.48 0.44 4.03
CA SER A 456 3.97 1.27 5.14
C SER A 456 3.48 0.42 6.31
N TRP A 457 3.65 0.88 7.54
CA TRP A 457 2.98 0.23 8.68
C TRP A 457 2.03 1.16 9.41
N SER A 458 1.11 0.57 10.16
CA SER A 458 0.00 1.27 10.79
C SER A 458 0.34 2.17 11.98
N GLY A 459 1.63 2.41 12.26
CA GLY A 459 2.08 3.21 13.40
C GLY A 459 1.80 2.57 14.76
N ASP A 460 1.85 3.40 15.80
CA ASP A 460 1.90 3.00 17.20
C ASP A 460 0.51 2.69 17.75
N ILE A 461 -0.11 1.64 17.23
CA ILE A 461 -1.46 1.20 17.58
C ILE A 461 -1.51 0.50 18.95
N ASP A 462 -2.67 0.52 19.61
CA ASP A 462 -2.87 -0.14 20.90
C ASP A 462 -3.07 -1.66 20.74
N SER A 463 -2.60 -2.43 21.73
CA SER A 463 -2.86 -3.87 21.84
C SER A 463 -4.31 -4.17 22.24
N ARG A 464 -5.27 -4.01 21.32
CA ARG A 464 -6.70 -4.23 21.56
C ARG A 464 -7.35 -5.03 20.42
N TRP A 465 -8.37 -5.82 20.76
CA TRP A 465 -9.19 -6.57 19.80
C TRP A 465 -9.86 -5.69 18.74
N GLN A 466 -10.50 -4.60 19.16
CA GLN A 466 -11.11 -3.64 18.24
C GLN A 466 -10.06 -3.01 17.30
N VAL A 467 -8.85 -2.76 17.81
CA VAL A 467 -7.77 -2.21 16.98
C VAL A 467 -7.36 -3.22 15.92
N LEU A 468 -7.14 -4.49 16.29
CA LEU A 468 -6.90 -5.58 15.33
C LEU A 468 -8.01 -5.65 14.27
N ARG A 469 -9.28 -5.53 14.65
CA ARG A 469 -10.40 -5.47 13.70
C ARG A 469 -10.25 -4.31 12.73
N ASN A 470 -10.01 -3.10 13.24
CA ASN A 470 -9.92 -1.88 12.43
C ASN A 470 -8.74 -1.93 11.44
N GLN A 471 -7.69 -2.69 11.74
CA GLN A 471 -6.53 -2.84 10.85
C GLN A 471 -6.91 -3.50 9.51
N ILE A 472 -7.97 -4.33 9.48
CA ILE A 472 -8.43 -4.96 8.24
C ILE A 472 -8.94 -3.89 7.27
N SER A 473 -9.94 -3.10 7.64
CA SER A 473 -10.45 -2.03 6.75
C SER A 473 -9.39 -0.96 6.45
N ALA A 474 -8.49 -0.67 7.40
CA ALA A 474 -7.42 0.29 7.21
C ALA A 474 -6.46 -0.16 6.10
N SER A 475 -6.06 -1.44 6.10
CA SER A 475 -5.20 -2.01 5.05
C SER A 475 -5.87 -2.05 3.67
N LEU A 476 -7.16 -2.36 3.62
CA LEU A 476 -7.90 -2.52 2.37
C LEU A 476 -8.14 -1.17 1.69
N ASN A 477 -8.50 -0.14 2.47
CA ASN A 477 -8.62 1.23 1.97
C ASN A 477 -7.26 1.77 1.51
N PHE A 478 -6.18 1.49 2.24
CA PHE A 478 -4.82 1.85 1.83
C PHE A 478 -4.44 1.17 0.50
N SER A 479 -4.77 -0.12 0.34
CA SER A 479 -4.51 -0.84 -0.91
C SER A 479 -5.30 -0.30 -2.10
N LEU A 480 -6.56 0.10 -1.89
CA LEU A 480 -7.43 0.66 -2.93
C LEU A 480 -7.00 2.06 -3.40
N CYS A 481 -6.15 2.76 -2.63
CA CYS A 481 -5.42 3.95 -3.07
C CYS A 481 -4.22 3.63 -3.99
N GLY A 482 -4.03 2.35 -4.34
CA GLY A 482 -2.96 1.91 -5.21
C GLY A 482 -1.62 1.76 -4.49
N ILE A 483 -1.56 1.49 -3.18
CA ILE A 483 -0.29 1.15 -2.51
C ILE A 483 -0.32 -0.31 -2.04
N PRO A 484 0.58 -1.21 -2.51
CA PRO A 484 0.36 -2.65 -2.40
C PRO A 484 1.03 -3.28 -1.17
N TYR A 485 1.94 -2.57 -0.51
CA TYR A 485 2.80 -3.08 0.56
C TYR A 485 2.48 -2.39 1.88
N TRP A 486 2.06 -3.19 2.86
CA TRP A 486 1.56 -2.73 4.14
C TRP A 486 1.73 -3.77 5.27
N ASN A 487 1.81 -3.35 6.53
CA ASN A 487 1.66 -4.23 7.71
C ASN A 487 1.21 -3.49 8.98
N THR A 488 1.06 -4.26 10.07
CA THR A 488 0.88 -3.73 11.44
C THR A 488 2.00 -4.23 12.35
N ASP A 489 2.04 -3.69 13.56
CA ASP A 489 2.75 -4.33 14.67
C ASP A 489 1.93 -5.50 15.19
N ILE A 490 2.46 -6.72 15.08
CA ILE A 490 1.78 -7.90 15.61
C ILE A 490 1.64 -7.77 17.14
N GLY A 491 0.40 -7.86 17.60
CA GLY A 491 0.02 -7.64 18.99
C GLY A 491 -0.22 -6.17 19.35
N GLY A 492 0.02 -5.22 18.45
CA GLY A 492 -0.06 -3.77 18.70
C GLY A 492 1.20 -3.22 19.39
N PHE A 493 1.52 -1.94 19.12
CA PHE A 493 2.69 -1.28 19.68
C PHE A 493 2.57 -1.14 21.21
N TRP A 494 1.51 -0.51 21.72
CA TRP A 494 1.32 -0.22 23.14
C TRP A 494 0.66 -1.36 23.93
N ALA A 495 1.43 -2.38 24.30
CA ALA A 495 0.93 -3.50 25.09
C ALA A 495 0.59 -3.10 26.54
N GLY A 496 1.45 -2.30 27.19
CA GLY A 496 1.32 -1.97 28.60
C GLY A 496 0.07 -1.18 28.98
N ARG A 497 -0.57 -0.52 28.00
CA ARG A 497 -1.82 0.24 28.20
C ARG A 497 -3.02 -0.66 28.52
N VAL A 498 -2.99 -1.92 28.08
CA VAL A 498 -4.10 -2.88 28.20
C VAL A 498 -3.67 -4.11 29.00
N TYR A 499 -2.46 -4.58 28.75
CA TYR A 499 -1.84 -5.74 29.38
C TYR A 499 -0.61 -5.26 30.16
N PRO A 500 -0.76 -4.76 31.39
CA PRO A 500 0.36 -4.20 32.15
C PRO A 500 1.44 -5.23 32.49
N LYS A 501 1.10 -6.53 32.47
CA LYS A 501 2.06 -7.64 32.60
C LYS A 501 2.69 -8.06 31.27
N GLY A 502 2.30 -7.44 30.15
CA GLY A 502 2.83 -7.70 28.83
C GLY A 502 2.74 -9.17 28.44
N VAL A 503 3.86 -9.75 27.99
CA VAL A 503 4.00 -11.16 27.61
C VAL A 503 3.77 -12.14 28.76
N GLU A 504 3.68 -11.71 30.02
CA GLU A 504 3.27 -12.61 31.11
C GLU A 504 1.73 -12.70 31.24
N ASP A 505 0.98 -11.87 30.52
CA ASP A 505 -0.48 -11.85 30.53
C ASP A 505 -1.05 -12.83 29.50
N ARG A 506 -1.66 -13.92 29.95
CA ARG A 506 -2.22 -14.94 29.05
C ARG A 506 -3.36 -14.42 28.17
N ALA A 507 -4.07 -13.35 28.55
CA ALA A 507 -5.03 -12.72 27.65
C ALA A 507 -4.35 -12.01 26.46
N PHE A 508 -3.13 -11.49 26.68
CA PHE A 508 -2.32 -10.94 25.59
C PHE A 508 -1.87 -12.04 24.62
N HIS A 509 -1.60 -13.26 25.11
CA HIS A 509 -1.21 -14.39 24.24
C HIS A 509 -2.27 -14.70 23.19
N GLU A 510 -3.56 -14.72 23.55
CA GLU A 510 -4.61 -14.98 22.57
C GLU A 510 -4.70 -13.86 21.52
N LEU A 511 -4.68 -12.59 21.97
CA LEU A 511 -4.65 -11.45 21.05
C LEU A 511 -3.45 -11.56 20.10
N TYR A 512 -2.27 -11.86 20.64
CA TYR A 512 -1.04 -11.97 19.87
C TYR A 512 -1.09 -13.10 18.84
N VAL A 513 -1.59 -14.28 19.23
CA VAL A 513 -1.80 -15.42 18.30
C VAL A 513 -2.77 -15.06 17.18
N ARG A 514 -3.91 -14.42 17.49
CA ARG A 514 -4.86 -13.98 16.45
C ARG A 514 -4.30 -12.90 15.55
N TRP A 515 -3.43 -12.03 16.07
CA TRP A 515 -2.73 -11.03 15.28
C TRP A 515 -1.67 -11.65 14.36
N MET A 516 -0.92 -12.64 14.85
CA MET A 516 0.04 -13.42 14.04
C MET A 516 -0.66 -14.13 12.88
N GLN A 517 -1.84 -14.70 13.14
CA GLN A 517 -2.69 -15.32 12.13
C GLN A 517 -3.09 -14.34 11.03
N PHE A 518 -3.53 -13.14 11.40
CA PHE A 518 -3.82 -12.06 10.46
C PHE A 518 -2.58 -11.65 9.65
N ALA A 519 -1.47 -11.37 10.33
CA ALA A 519 -0.22 -10.88 9.73
C ALA A 519 0.47 -11.90 8.80
N THR A 520 0.13 -13.18 8.91
CA THR A 520 0.58 -14.20 7.94
C THR A 520 0.11 -13.86 6.52
N PHE A 521 -1.02 -13.16 6.40
CA PHE A 521 -1.67 -12.76 5.16
C PHE A 521 -1.62 -11.25 4.90
N THR A 522 -0.63 -10.55 5.46
CA THR A 522 -0.31 -9.15 5.11
C THR A 522 0.98 -9.11 4.26
N PRO A 523 1.24 -8.05 3.48
CA PRO A 523 2.45 -7.97 2.67
C PRO A 523 3.76 -8.22 3.41
N MET A 524 3.90 -7.70 4.63
CA MET A 524 5.00 -8.02 5.55
C MET A 524 4.45 -8.66 6.85
N MET A 525 5.10 -9.72 7.35
CA MET A 525 4.77 -10.36 8.63
C MET A 525 5.80 -9.93 9.68
N ARG A 526 5.50 -8.88 10.45
CA ARG A 526 6.44 -8.24 11.38
C ARG A 526 5.94 -8.20 12.82
N SER A 527 6.70 -8.83 13.72
CA SER A 527 6.52 -8.68 15.17
C SER A 527 7.28 -7.46 15.68
N HIS A 528 6.58 -6.53 16.34
CA HIS A 528 7.16 -5.32 16.93
C HIS A 528 6.28 -4.78 18.07
N GLY A 529 6.86 -3.91 18.91
CA GLY A 529 6.14 -3.06 19.86
C GLY A 529 6.94 -2.76 21.13
N THR A 530 6.35 -1.95 22.01
CA THR A 530 6.95 -1.44 23.25
C THR A 530 6.42 -2.16 24.50
N ASN A 531 6.92 -1.78 25.67
CA ASN A 531 6.61 -2.19 27.04
C ASN A 531 6.91 -3.66 27.39
N THR A 532 6.94 -4.56 26.41
CA THR A 532 7.15 -5.99 26.63
C THR A 532 7.78 -6.64 25.40
N PRO A 533 8.69 -7.62 25.56
CA PRO A 533 9.31 -8.33 24.45
C PRO A 533 8.30 -9.18 23.65
N ARG A 534 8.66 -9.57 22.42
CA ARG A 534 7.73 -10.09 21.41
C ARG A 534 8.17 -11.40 20.77
N GLU A 535 9.28 -11.98 21.21
CA GLU A 535 9.82 -13.20 20.62
C GLU A 535 9.00 -14.41 21.04
N ILE A 536 8.74 -15.31 20.10
CA ILE A 536 7.87 -16.49 20.28
C ILE A 536 8.20 -17.33 21.52
N TYR A 537 9.47 -17.48 21.88
CA TYR A 537 9.91 -18.27 23.03
C TYR A 537 9.59 -17.64 24.40
N LEU A 538 9.01 -16.44 24.41
CA LEU A 538 8.51 -15.78 25.62
C LEU A 538 7.01 -16.03 25.83
N PHE A 539 6.30 -16.50 24.81
CA PHE A 539 4.89 -16.87 24.90
C PHE A 539 4.68 -18.32 25.39
N GLY A 540 5.77 -19.04 25.64
CA GLY A 540 5.76 -20.43 26.08
C GLY A 540 6.90 -21.23 25.46
N LYS A 541 6.80 -22.55 25.59
CA LYS A 541 7.69 -23.51 24.93
C LYS A 541 6.86 -24.42 24.03
N LYS A 542 7.50 -25.18 23.15
CA LYS A 542 6.84 -26.20 22.33
C LYS A 542 5.90 -27.07 23.16
N GLY A 543 4.65 -27.20 22.72
CA GLY A 543 3.54 -27.80 23.47
C GLY A 543 2.62 -26.79 24.18
N ASP A 544 3.00 -25.52 24.34
CA ASP A 544 2.10 -24.44 24.74
C ASP A 544 1.32 -23.96 23.51
N TRP A 545 0.00 -23.80 23.65
CA TRP A 545 -0.88 -23.41 22.54
C TRP A 545 -0.48 -22.10 21.88
N ALA A 546 0.08 -21.15 22.63
CA ALA A 546 0.46 -19.84 22.09
C ALA A 546 1.75 -19.95 21.27
N TYR A 547 2.72 -20.75 21.74
CA TYR A 547 3.95 -21.03 21.01
C TYR A 547 3.67 -21.84 19.74
N ASP A 548 2.92 -22.94 19.86
CA ASP A 548 2.68 -23.85 18.74
C ASP A 548 1.85 -23.18 17.64
N ALA A 549 0.87 -22.35 18.00
CA ALA A 549 0.14 -21.56 17.02
C ALA A 549 1.06 -20.57 16.29
N GLN A 550 1.92 -19.84 17.00
CA GLN A 550 2.88 -18.93 16.36
C GLN A 550 3.84 -19.66 15.43
N GLU A 551 4.43 -20.78 15.86
CA GLU A 551 5.32 -21.61 15.04
C GLU A 551 4.61 -22.08 13.77
N LYS A 552 3.36 -22.53 13.88
CA LYS A 552 2.53 -22.96 12.75
C LYS A 552 2.36 -21.86 11.71
N TYR A 553 2.01 -20.64 12.12
CA TYR A 553 1.76 -19.53 11.21
C TYR A 553 3.04 -18.95 10.60
N ILE A 554 4.16 -18.95 11.35
CA ILE A 554 5.47 -18.67 10.78
C ILE A 554 5.78 -19.69 9.68
N ASN A 555 5.67 -21.00 9.93
CA ASN A 555 5.95 -22.00 8.88
C ASN A 555 4.99 -21.91 7.68
N LEU A 556 3.71 -21.57 7.92
CA LEU A 556 2.72 -21.33 6.87
C LEU A 556 3.15 -20.19 5.94
N ARG A 557 3.65 -19.09 6.51
CA ARG A 557 4.18 -17.95 5.76
C ARG A 557 5.24 -18.37 4.74
N TYR A 558 6.22 -19.16 5.17
CA TYR A 558 7.30 -19.63 4.29
C TYR A 558 6.82 -20.60 3.22
N SER A 559 5.83 -21.42 3.56
CA SER A 559 5.20 -22.32 2.60
C SER A 559 4.45 -21.55 1.49
N LEU A 560 4.01 -20.32 1.76
CA LEU A 560 3.36 -19.45 0.79
C LEU A 560 4.33 -18.59 -0.05
N LEU A 561 5.64 -18.64 0.19
CA LEU A 561 6.60 -17.79 -0.53
C LEU A 561 6.51 -17.87 -2.06
N PRO A 562 6.39 -19.05 -2.70
CA PRO A 562 6.23 -19.12 -4.15
C PRO A 562 4.99 -18.38 -4.66
N TYR A 563 3.89 -18.45 -3.91
CA TYR A 563 2.64 -17.74 -4.21
C TYR A 563 2.82 -16.23 -4.02
N MET A 564 3.36 -15.83 -2.88
CA MET A 564 3.56 -14.43 -2.51
C MET A 564 4.54 -13.70 -3.42
N TYR A 565 5.65 -14.34 -3.78
CA TYR A 565 6.65 -13.75 -4.65
C TYR A 565 6.12 -13.56 -6.08
N SER A 566 5.28 -14.48 -6.54
CA SER A 566 4.56 -14.35 -7.81
C SER A 566 3.50 -13.25 -7.78
N ILE A 567 2.82 -13.04 -6.65
CA ILE A 567 1.97 -11.84 -6.47
C ILE A 567 2.81 -10.56 -6.47
N GLY A 568 4.01 -10.58 -5.87
CA GLY A 568 4.99 -9.49 -5.98
C GLY A 568 5.24 -9.12 -7.45
N HIS A 569 5.46 -10.12 -8.30
CA HIS A 569 5.62 -9.90 -9.73
C HIS A 569 4.37 -9.31 -10.38
N ASP A 570 3.17 -9.82 -10.05
CA ASP A 570 1.91 -9.26 -10.56
C ASP A 570 1.70 -7.79 -10.12
N ILE A 571 2.12 -7.43 -8.91
CA ILE A 571 2.13 -6.04 -8.42
C ILE A 571 3.01 -5.16 -9.30
N THR A 572 4.21 -5.63 -9.64
CA THR A 572 5.20 -4.86 -10.40
C THR A 572 4.90 -4.80 -11.90
N ALA A 573 4.49 -5.93 -12.49
CA ALA A 573 4.27 -6.06 -13.93
C ALA A 573 2.86 -5.63 -14.36
N ASN A 574 1.84 -5.86 -13.52
CA ASN A 574 0.44 -5.72 -13.90
C ASN A 574 -0.37 -4.84 -12.94
N ALA A 575 0.29 -4.07 -12.08
CA ALA A 575 -0.35 -3.23 -11.06
C ALA A 575 -1.31 -4.02 -10.13
N GLY A 576 -0.99 -5.28 -9.83
CA GLY A 576 -1.73 -6.10 -8.87
C GLY A 576 -1.73 -5.56 -7.44
N SER A 577 -2.49 -6.25 -6.58
CA SER A 577 -2.60 -5.97 -5.14
C SER A 577 -2.59 -7.28 -4.35
N MET A 578 -1.89 -7.27 -3.20
CA MET A 578 -1.78 -8.45 -2.34
C MET A 578 -2.92 -8.57 -1.33
N MET A 579 -3.24 -7.51 -0.59
CA MET A 579 -4.46 -7.46 0.23
C MET A 579 -5.57 -6.79 -0.58
N ARG A 580 -6.70 -7.45 -0.71
CA ARG A 580 -7.76 -7.04 -1.64
C ARG A 580 -9.10 -7.04 -0.93
N ALA A 581 -9.82 -5.92 -0.98
CA ALA A 581 -11.19 -5.89 -0.50
C ALA A 581 -12.03 -6.88 -1.31
N SER A 582 -12.98 -7.57 -0.66
CA SER A 582 -13.83 -8.54 -1.35
C SER A 582 -14.57 -7.91 -2.55
N SER A 583 -14.88 -6.61 -2.49
CA SER A 583 -15.50 -5.86 -3.59
C SER A 583 -14.62 -5.76 -4.85
N MET A 584 -13.30 -5.94 -4.77
CA MET A 584 -12.42 -5.93 -5.94
C MET A 584 -12.70 -7.10 -6.88
N ASP A 585 -12.95 -8.27 -6.31
CA ASP A 585 -13.15 -9.52 -7.04
C ASP A 585 -14.64 -9.87 -7.20
N PHE A 586 -15.51 -9.30 -6.36
CA PHE A 586 -16.94 -9.62 -6.27
C PHE A 586 -17.84 -8.37 -6.28
N ALA A 587 -17.48 -7.34 -7.06
CA ALA A 587 -18.17 -6.04 -7.10
C ALA A 587 -19.70 -6.10 -7.29
N LYS A 588 -20.21 -7.12 -7.98
CA LYS A 588 -21.66 -7.32 -8.21
C LYS A 588 -22.42 -7.77 -6.95
N ASP A 589 -21.74 -8.41 -6.01
CA ASP A 589 -22.32 -8.85 -4.74
C ASP A 589 -22.33 -7.66 -3.76
N LYS A 590 -23.50 -7.05 -3.58
CA LYS A 590 -23.62 -5.88 -2.69
C LYS A 590 -23.32 -6.20 -1.22
N LYS A 591 -23.39 -7.46 -0.79
CA LYS A 591 -23.09 -7.83 0.60
C LYS A 591 -21.63 -7.59 0.93
N VAL A 592 -20.72 -7.70 -0.05
CA VAL A 592 -19.29 -7.51 0.20
C VAL A 592 -18.88 -6.03 0.31
N HIS A 593 -19.76 -5.09 -0.03
CA HIS A 593 -19.40 -3.68 -0.14
C HIS A 593 -19.00 -3.04 1.19
N ASN A 594 -19.55 -3.55 2.30
CA ASN A 594 -19.30 -3.03 3.66
C ASN A 594 -18.54 -4.02 4.55
N ILE A 595 -18.11 -5.17 4.02
CA ILE A 595 -17.42 -6.19 4.81
C ILE A 595 -16.04 -5.68 5.23
N ASP A 596 -15.82 -5.62 6.53
CA ASP A 596 -14.63 -5.06 7.20
C ASP A 596 -13.78 -6.13 7.91
N ASN A 597 -14.20 -7.40 7.87
CA ASN A 597 -13.66 -8.48 8.72
C ASN A 597 -13.21 -9.73 7.94
N GLN A 598 -13.04 -9.60 6.63
CA GLN A 598 -12.45 -10.59 5.73
C GLN A 598 -11.93 -9.91 4.44
N PHE A 599 -10.96 -10.52 3.79
CA PHE A 599 -10.32 -9.98 2.59
C PHE A 599 -9.76 -11.10 1.71
N MET A 600 -9.48 -10.79 0.45
CA MET A 600 -8.76 -11.67 -0.46
C MET A 600 -7.25 -11.42 -0.35
N PHE A 601 -6.45 -12.48 -0.14
CA PHE A 601 -5.00 -12.47 -0.17
C PHE A 601 -4.51 -13.03 -1.51
N GLY A 602 -4.05 -12.13 -2.37
CA GLY A 602 -4.07 -12.32 -3.83
C GLY A 602 -5.47 -12.68 -4.33
N LYS A 603 -5.58 -13.25 -5.52
CA LYS A 603 -6.88 -13.58 -6.14
C LYS A 603 -7.50 -14.89 -5.66
N SER A 604 -6.82 -15.60 -4.74
CA SER A 604 -7.08 -17.02 -4.48
C SER A 604 -7.60 -17.33 -3.08
N ILE A 605 -7.14 -16.61 -2.04
CA ILE A 605 -7.36 -16.99 -0.64
C ILE A 605 -8.26 -15.97 0.04
N LEU A 606 -9.47 -16.35 0.45
CA LEU A 606 -10.30 -15.56 1.36
C LEU A 606 -9.85 -15.80 2.80
N VAL A 607 -9.45 -14.72 3.47
CA VAL A 607 -8.97 -14.71 4.85
C VAL A 607 -10.00 -14.03 5.73
N ALA A 608 -10.42 -14.68 6.82
CA ALA A 608 -11.35 -14.10 7.79
C ALA A 608 -10.77 -14.13 9.22
N PRO A 609 -9.98 -13.11 9.62
CA PRO A 609 -9.30 -13.06 10.92
C PRO A 609 -10.23 -13.08 12.13
N VAL A 610 -9.91 -13.84 13.17
CA VAL A 610 -10.64 -13.76 14.44
C VAL A 610 -10.22 -12.49 15.17
N THR A 611 -11.18 -11.59 15.44
CA THR A 611 -10.92 -10.26 15.99
C THR A 611 -11.51 -10.05 17.38
N ASP A 612 -11.89 -11.14 18.06
CA ASP A 612 -12.54 -11.15 19.36
C ASP A 612 -11.89 -12.20 20.25
N SER A 613 -11.84 -11.95 21.55
CA SER A 613 -11.39 -12.97 22.50
C SER A 613 -12.38 -14.14 22.54
N MET A 614 -11.88 -15.36 22.43
CA MET A 614 -12.68 -16.58 22.38
C MET A 614 -12.33 -17.56 23.51
N TYR A 615 -11.07 -17.59 23.97
CA TYR A 615 -10.56 -18.65 24.84
C TYR A 615 -10.01 -18.12 26.17
N VAL A 616 -9.52 -16.88 26.23
CA VAL A 616 -8.86 -16.30 27.39
C VAL A 616 -9.55 -15.01 27.79
N ASN A 617 -10.30 -15.08 28.88
CA ASN A 617 -11.13 -13.99 29.38
C ASN A 617 -10.62 -13.46 30.71
N ARG A 618 -10.91 -12.19 30.98
CA ARG A 618 -10.68 -11.58 32.30
C ARG A 618 -12.01 -11.47 33.02
N ILE A 619 -12.17 -12.23 34.10
CA ILE A 619 -13.36 -12.25 34.94
C ILE A 619 -12.95 -11.78 36.34
N ASN A 620 -13.53 -10.66 36.80
CA ASN A 620 -13.20 -10.05 38.10
C ASN A 620 -11.68 -9.84 38.33
N GLY A 621 -10.96 -9.44 37.27
CA GLY A 621 -9.51 -9.23 37.31
C GLY A 621 -8.64 -10.48 37.22
N SER A 622 -9.24 -11.68 37.24
CA SER A 622 -8.53 -12.95 37.09
C SER A 622 -8.62 -13.47 35.66
N ILE A 623 -7.56 -14.12 35.18
CA ILE A 623 -7.54 -14.78 33.88
C ILE A 623 -8.24 -16.14 33.98
N VAL A 624 -9.12 -16.42 33.03
CA VAL A 624 -9.77 -17.71 32.84
C VAL A 624 -9.52 -18.18 31.41
N GLU A 625 -8.86 -19.33 31.26
CA GLU A 625 -8.65 -20.04 29.99
C GLU A 625 -9.71 -21.13 29.83
N ASP A 626 -10.51 -21.11 28.76
CA ASP A 626 -11.51 -22.13 28.43
C ASP A 626 -11.30 -22.67 27.00
N PHE A 627 -10.57 -23.78 26.91
CA PHE A 627 -10.36 -24.53 25.67
C PHE A 627 -11.23 -25.80 25.58
N ASN A 628 -12.22 -25.98 26.48
CA ASN A 628 -13.03 -27.20 26.53
C ASN A 628 -14.07 -27.29 25.40
N ALA A 629 -14.39 -26.15 24.77
CA ALA A 629 -15.31 -26.09 23.64
C ALA A 629 -14.69 -25.28 22.50
N VAL A 630 -14.69 -25.86 21.30
CA VAL A 630 -14.27 -25.16 20.08
C VAL A 630 -15.29 -24.05 19.78
N LYS A 631 -14.81 -22.81 19.73
CA LYS A 631 -15.63 -21.65 19.35
C LYS A 631 -15.67 -21.50 17.84
N SER A 632 -16.67 -20.79 17.32
CA SER A 632 -16.86 -20.56 15.88
C SER A 632 -17.14 -19.10 15.58
N ARG A 633 -16.90 -18.68 14.34
CA ARG A 633 -17.35 -17.38 13.82
C ARG A 633 -18.06 -17.54 12.49
N LYS A 634 -18.90 -16.55 12.18
CA LYS A 634 -19.52 -16.41 10.87
C LYS A 634 -18.53 -15.87 9.84
N VAL A 635 -18.57 -16.43 8.64
CA VAL A 635 -17.81 -15.98 7.47
C VAL A 635 -18.76 -15.94 6.29
N TYR A 636 -18.78 -14.83 5.55
CA TYR A 636 -19.54 -14.74 4.32
C TYR A 636 -18.68 -15.23 3.16
N LEU A 637 -19.18 -16.20 2.39
CA LEU A 637 -18.54 -16.66 1.17
C LEU A 637 -19.15 -15.87 0.00
N PRO A 638 -18.38 -14.99 -0.68
CA PRO A 638 -18.92 -14.15 -1.75
C PRO A 638 -19.62 -14.96 -2.86
N GLU A 639 -20.71 -14.40 -3.39
CA GLU A 639 -21.39 -14.95 -4.56
C GLU A 639 -20.51 -14.89 -5.81
N GLY A 640 -20.70 -15.84 -6.74
CA GLY A 640 -19.99 -15.86 -8.03
C GLY A 640 -18.77 -16.78 -8.07
N ALA A 641 -18.42 -17.42 -6.94
CA ALA A 641 -17.43 -18.48 -6.86
C ALA A 641 -17.85 -19.56 -5.86
N ASP A 642 -17.39 -20.78 -6.11
CA ASP A 642 -17.33 -21.83 -5.09
C ASP A 642 -16.03 -21.66 -4.30
N TRP A 643 -16.01 -22.25 -3.11
CA TRP A 643 -14.94 -22.12 -2.14
C TRP A 643 -14.56 -23.48 -1.58
N TYR A 644 -13.29 -23.64 -1.23
CA TYR A 644 -12.79 -24.80 -0.53
C TYR A 644 -12.29 -24.37 0.84
N ASP A 645 -12.73 -25.02 1.90
CA ASP A 645 -12.12 -24.81 3.20
C ASP A 645 -10.65 -25.26 3.14
N PHE A 646 -9.72 -24.34 3.41
CA PHE A 646 -8.29 -24.62 3.30
C PHE A 646 -7.84 -25.75 4.25
N TRP A 647 -8.50 -25.91 5.39
CA TRP A 647 -8.08 -26.84 6.43
C TRP A 647 -8.64 -28.25 6.20
N THR A 648 -9.88 -28.36 5.71
CA THR A 648 -10.59 -29.64 5.56
C THR A 648 -10.71 -30.14 4.12
N GLY A 649 -10.57 -29.24 3.13
CA GLY A 649 -10.83 -29.55 1.72
C GLY A 649 -12.33 -29.57 1.35
N GLU A 650 -13.22 -29.27 2.30
CA GLU A 650 -14.67 -29.23 2.06
C GLU A 650 -15.01 -28.16 1.00
N LYS A 651 -15.77 -28.57 -0.03
CA LYS A 651 -16.25 -27.65 -1.06
C LYS A 651 -17.60 -27.04 -0.66
N LEU A 652 -17.69 -25.72 -0.77
CA LEU A 652 -18.84 -24.90 -0.37
C LEU A 652 -19.24 -23.97 -1.52
N ASN A 653 -20.55 -23.76 -1.70
CA ASN A 653 -21.04 -22.75 -2.64
C ASN A 653 -20.85 -21.33 -2.08
N GLY A 654 -20.68 -20.33 -2.96
CA GLY A 654 -20.73 -18.91 -2.58
C GLY A 654 -22.15 -18.40 -2.31
N GLY A 655 -22.26 -17.12 -1.93
CA GLY A 655 -23.53 -16.42 -1.68
C GLY A 655 -24.15 -16.67 -0.31
N GLN A 656 -23.42 -17.34 0.60
CA GLN A 656 -23.92 -17.77 1.90
C GLN A 656 -22.99 -17.38 3.05
N GLU A 657 -23.55 -17.31 4.26
CA GLU A 657 -22.79 -17.19 5.50
C GLU A 657 -22.63 -18.57 6.13
N VAL A 658 -21.39 -18.96 6.44
CA VAL A 658 -21.04 -20.23 7.06
C VAL A 658 -20.54 -20.02 8.49
N SER A 659 -20.85 -20.97 9.38
CA SER A 659 -20.27 -21.00 10.72
C SER A 659 -18.99 -21.83 10.70
N LYS A 660 -17.83 -21.18 10.87
CA LYS A 660 -16.52 -21.85 10.84
C LYS A 660 -15.97 -22.00 12.25
N ALA A 661 -15.63 -23.24 12.59
CA ALA A 661 -14.83 -23.53 13.79
C ALA A 661 -13.49 -22.77 13.73
N ALA A 662 -13.15 -22.09 14.82
CA ALA A 662 -11.95 -21.28 14.97
C ALA A 662 -11.22 -21.63 16.27
N PRO A 663 -10.69 -22.86 16.42
CA PRO A 663 -9.75 -23.17 17.50
C PRO A 663 -8.56 -22.20 17.47
N ILE A 664 -7.82 -22.13 18.57
CA ILE A 664 -6.79 -21.10 18.78
C ILE A 664 -5.71 -21.08 17.71
N ASP A 665 -5.42 -22.22 17.07
CA ASP A 665 -4.41 -22.38 16.03
C ASP A 665 -4.99 -22.35 14.60
N ILE A 666 -6.27 -21.98 14.42
CA ILE A 666 -6.95 -21.92 13.12
C ILE A 666 -7.58 -20.54 12.92
N ILE A 667 -7.14 -19.86 11.86
CA ILE A 667 -7.85 -18.76 11.22
C ILE A 667 -8.74 -19.33 10.10
N PRO A 668 -10.01 -18.93 10.00
CA PRO A 668 -10.85 -19.27 8.85
C PRO A 668 -10.21 -18.84 7.52
N LEU A 669 -10.01 -19.81 6.62
CA LEU A 669 -9.39 -19.64 5.31
C LEU A 669 -10.17 -20.44 4.27
N TYR A 670 -10.47 -19.80 3.14
CA TYR A 670 -11.15 -20.45 2.03
C TYR A 670 -10.42 -20.17 0.72
N ILE A 671 -10.22 -21.20 -0.08
CA ILE A 671 -9.58 -21.11 -1.39
C ILE A 671 -10.65 -21.05 -2.46
N LYS A 672 -10.59 -20.05 -3.32
CA LYS A 672 -11.52 -19.88 -4.43
C LYS A 672 -11.37 -21.04 -5.42
N ALA A 673 -12.48 -21.66 -5.84
CA ALA A 673 -12.48 -22.64 -6.92
C ALA A 673 -11.89 -22.07 -8.21
N GLY A 674 -11.08 -22.86 -8.92
CA GLY A 674 -10.26 -22.38 -10.04
C GLY A 674 -8.96 -21.73 -9.56
N THR A 675 -8.30 -22.32 -8.56
CA THR A 675 -7.00 -21.87 -8.05
C THR A 675 -5.93 -22.93 -8.30
N ILE A 676 -4.73 -22.49 -8.70
CA ILE A 676 -3.50 -23.28 -8.60
C ILE A 676 -2.62 -22.59 -7.56
N LEU A 677 -2.37 -23.26 -6.44
CA LEU A 677 -1.60 -22.73 -5.33
C LEU A 677 -0.22 -23.42 -5.27
N PRO A 678 0.88 -22.74 -5.62
CA PRO A 678 2.22 -23.28 -5.39
C PRO A 678 2.56 -23.23 -3.90
N TRP A 679 3.29 -24.24 -3.44
CA TRP A 679 3.59 -24.42 -2.03
C TRP A 679 5.05 -24.78 -1.82
N GLY A 680 5.74 -23.91 -1.10
CA GLY A 680 7.17 -23.94 -0.83
C GLY A 680 7.58 -25.04 0.14
N PRO A 681 8.88 -25.39 0.14
CA PRO A 681 9.43 -26.35 1.08
C PRO A 681 9.49 -25.77 2.50
N LYS A 682 9.64 -26.66 3.50
CA LYS A 682 10.01 -26.24 4.85
C LYS A 682 11.45 -25.72 4.84
N VAL A 683 11.63 -24.49 5.33
CA VAL A 683 12.90 -23.76 5.36
C VAL A 683 13.03 -22.95 6.67
N GLN A 684 14.21 -22.40 6.97
CA GLN A 684 14.55 -21.55 8.11
C GLN A 684 14.69 -20.05 7.74
N TYR A 685 14.82 -19.76 6.45
CA TYR A 685 14.87 -18.43 5.84
C TYR A 685 14.46 -18.59 4.37
N ALA A 686 14.03 -17.51 3.70
CA ALA A 686 13.33 -17.59 2.41
C ALA A 686 14.17 -18.27 1.31
N GLU A 687 15.48 -18.08 1.35
CA GLU A 687 16.42 -18.52 0.31
C GLU A 687 17.15 -19.85 0.64
N GLU A 688 16.79 -20.56 1.72
CA GLU A 688 17.51 -21.78 2.15
C GLU A 688 17.50 -22.88 1.08
N ARG A 689 16.37 -23.03 0.40
CA ARG A 689 16.15 -24.11 -0.59
C ARG A 689 15.59 -23.53 -1.86
N LYS A 690 16.15 -23.99 -2.98
CA LYS A 690 15.58 -23.73 -4.31
C LYS A 690 14.22 -24.39 -4.42
N TRP A 691 13.35 -23.86 -5.28
CA TRP A 691 12.05 -24.45 -5.60
C TRP A 691 12.18 -25.53 -6.69
N ASP A 692 13.16 -26.41 -6.54
CA ASP A 692 13.45 -27.53 -7.47
C ASP A 692 12.53 -28.73 -7.26
N ASN A 693 11.84 -28.79 -6.12
CA ASN A 693 10.82 -29.78 -5.80
C ASN A 693 9.56 -29.08 -5.23
N LEU A 694 8.75 -28.48 -6.12
CA LEU A 694 7.64 -27.60 -5.73
C LEU A 694 6.31 -28.36 -5.71
N LYS A 695 5.50 -28.15 -4.67
CA LYS A 695 4.14 -28.68 -4.61
C LYS A 695 3.17 -27.73 -5.30
N LEU A 696 2.22 -28.27 -6.06
CA LEU A 696 1.14 -27.54 -6.71
C LEU A 696 -0.20 -28.12 -6.27
N PHE A 697 -1.02 -27.32 -5.60
CA PHE A 697 -2.37 -27.70 -5.22
C PHE A 697 -3.38 -27.09 -6.19
N VAL A 698 -4.14 -27.94 -6.87
CA VAL A 698 -5.18 -27.53 -7.82
C VAL A 698 -6.53 -27.62 -7.12
N TYR A 699 -7.26 -26.52 -7.05
CA TYR A 699 -8.61 -26.43 -6.50
C TYR A 699 -9.61 -26.35 -7.67
N PRO A 700 -10.25 -27.48 -8.05
CA PRO A 700 -11.09 -27.56 -9.23
C PRO A 700 -12.43 -26.82 -9.08
N GLY A 701 -13.33 -26.95 -10.05
CA GLY A 701 -14.64 -26.30 -10.12
C GLY A 701 -14.72 -25.13 -11.11
N LYS A 702 -13.57 -24.57 -11.52
CA LYS A 702 -13.42 -23.60 -12.61
C LYS A 702 -12.03 -23.72 -13.23
N ASN A 703 -11.87 -23.20 -14.45
CA ASN A 703 -10.54 -23.05 -15.02
C ASN A 703 -9.68 -22.15 -14.12
N ALA A 704 -8.40 -22.46 -14.04
CA ALA A 704 -7.43 -21.70 -13.25
C ALA A 704 -6.24 -21.29 -14.12
N GLU A 705 -5.62 -20.19 -13.76
CA GLU A 705 -4.33 -19.77 -14.30
C GLU A 705 -3.49 -19.18 -13.16
N PHE A 706 -2.22 -19.58 -13.11
CA PHE A 706 -1.23 -19.03 -12.18
C PHE A 706 0.10 -18.85 -12.90
N VAL A 707 0.76 -17.73 -12.69
CA VAL A 707 2.11 -17.47 -13.24
C VAL A 707 3.11 -17.60 -12.11
N LEU A 708 3.91 -18.65 -12.13
CA LEU A 708 5.03 -18.80 -11.21
C LEU A 708 6.18 -17.89 -11.66
N TYR A 709 6.64 -17.01 -10.79
CA TYR A 709 7.74 -16.08 -11.04
C TYR A 709 8.97 -16.42 -10.19
N GLU A 710 10.15 -16.34 -10.80
CA GLU A 710 11.46 -16.42 -10.15
C GLU A 710 12.46 -15.48 -10.83
N ASP A 711 13.40 -14.95 -10.04
CA ASP A 711 14.52 -14.13 -10.50
C ASP A 711 15.72 -14.31 -9.55
N GLU A 712 16.65 -13.36 -9.55
CA GLU A 712 17.86 -13.36 -8.70
C GLU A 712 17.63 -12.85 -7.26
N ASN A 713 16.37 -12.83 -6.79
CA ASN A 713 15.89 -12.51 -5.44
C ASN A 713 16.09 -11.07 -4.94
N ASN A 714 17.26 -10.46 -5.12
CA ASN A 714 17.63 -9.21 -4.43
C ASN A 714 18.40 -8.21 -5.31
N ASN A 715 18.07 -8.16 -6.60
CA ASN A 715 18.63 -7.15 -7.50
C ASN A 715 17.58 -6.58 -8.47
N TYR A 716 17.94 -5.52 -9.18
CA TYR A 716 17.07 -4.87 -10.17
C TYR A 716 17.21 -5.41 -11.60
N ASN A 717 17.88 -6.55 -11.83
CA ASN A 717 18.01 -7.10 -13.17
C ASN A 717 16.67 -7.52 -13.80
N TYR A 718 15.63 -7.76 -12.98
CA TYR A 718 14.29 -8.01 -13.48
C TYR A 718 13.75 -6.84 -14.35
N GLU A 719 14.19 -5.60 -14.08
CA GLU A 719 13.83 -4.43 -14.89
C GLU A 719 14.38 -4.53 -16.33
N LYS A 720 15.40 -5.37 -16.54
CA LYS A 720 16.04 -5.65 -17.84
C LYS A 720 15.50 -6.94 -18.48
N GLY A 721 14.43 -7.54 -17.93
CA GLY A 721 13.88 -8.81 -18.41
C GLY A 721 14.62 -10.06 -17.91
N ILE A 722 15.51 -9.92 -16.91
CA ILE A 722 16.27 -11.04 -16.34
C ILE A 722 15.46 -11.64 -15.19
N TYR A 723 14.54 -12.51 -15.55
CA TYR A 723 13.69 -13.31 -14.68
C TYR A 723 13.09 -14.44 -15.50
N SER A 724 12.38 -15.37 -14.87
CA SER A 724 11.59 -16.36 -15.57
C SER A 724 10.15 -16.43 -15.07
N THR A 725 9.23 -16.77 -15.99
CA THR A 725 7.85 -17.08 -15.67
C THR A 725 7.45 -18.45 -16.22
N ILE A 726 6.59 -19.15 -15.48
CA ILE A 726 5.95 -20.40 -15.92
C ILE A 726 4.45 -20.24 -15.72
N THR A 727 3.70 -20.08 -16.81
CA THR A 727 2.23 -20.06 -16.75
C THR A 727 1.69 -21.48 -16.61
N ILE A 728 0.93 -21.72 -15.55
CA ILE A 728 0.30 -23.00 -15.25
C ILE A 728 -1.20 -22.81 -15.37
N LYS A 729 -1.86 -23.65 -16.17
CA LYS A 729 -3.30 -23.55 -16.46
C LYS A 729 -4.01 -24.85 -16.10
N TRP A 730 -5.17 -24.74 -15.47
CA TRP A 730 -6.08 -25.86 -15.23
C TRP A 730 -7.30 -25.71 -16.12
N ASN A 731 -7.60 -26.73 -16.91
CA ASN A 731 -8.87 -26.86 -17.60
C ASN A 731 -9.75 -27.85 -16.83
N ASP A 732 -10.77 -27.29 -16.18
CA ASP A 732 -11.63 -28.04 -15.27
C ASP A 732 -12.49 -29.07 -15.98
N ARG A 733 -13.02 -28.70 -17.15
CA ARG A 733 -13.85 -29.59 -17.96
C ARG A 733 -13.08 -30.84 -18.41
N THR A 734 -11.81 -30.67 -18.78
CA THR A 734 -11.00 -31.77 -19.28
C THR A 734 -10.16 -32.43 -18.20
N GLY A 735 -10.08 -31.90 -16.98
CA GLY A 735 -9.16 -32.39 -15.95
C GLY A 735 -7.70 -32.36 -16.38
N VAL A 736 -7.28 -31.32 -17.12
CA VAL A 736 -5.92 -31.21 -17.67
C VAL A 736 -5.22 -30.02 -17.05
N LEU A 737 -4.06 -30.27 -16.45
CA LEU A 737 -3.12 -29.24 -16.03
C LEU A 737 -2.06 -29.06 -17.12
N THR A 738 -1.98 -27.85 -17.67
CA THR A 738 -0.93 -27.45 -18.61
C THR A 738 0.14 -26.66 -17.85
N ILE A 739 1.36 -27.18 -17.79
CA ILE A 739 2.53 -26.42 -17.34
C ILE A 739 3.17 -25.86 -18.61
N GLY A 740 3.02 -24.55 -18.82
CA GLY A 740 3.47 -23.88 -20.05
C GLY A 740 4.99 -23.92 -20.23
N LYS A 741 5.43 -23.59 -21.45
CA LYS A 741 6.85 -23.36 -21.73
C LYS A 741 7.37 -22.21 -20.86
N ARG A 742 8.57 -22.38 -20.27
CA ARG A 742 9.22 -21.35 -19.45
C ARG A 742 9.58 -20.17 -20.33
N ALA A 743 9.19 -18.97 -19.92
CA ALA A 743 9.56 -17.72 -20.57
C ALA A 743 10.65 -17.03 -19.74
N GLY A 744 11.66 -16.46 -20.42
CA GLY A 744 12.78 -15.79 -19.77
C GLY A 744 13.81 -16.72 -19.12
N GLU A 745 14.89 -16.13 -18.65
CA GLU A 745 16.00 -16.79 -17.96
C GLU A 745 16.73 -15.82 -17.05
N PHE A 746 17.43 -16.36 -16.05
CA PHE A 746 18.30 -15.59 -15.17
C PHE A 746 19.50 -16.43 -14.66
N PRO A 747 20.62 -15.79 -14.26
CA PRO A 747 21.75 -16.49 -13.66
C PRO A 747 21.36 -17.33 -12.43
N GLY A 748 21.76 -18.60 -12.40
CA GLY A 748 21.45 -19.50 -11.29
C GLY A 748 20.06 -20.16 -11.34
N MET A 749 19.25 -19.85 -12.36
CA MET A 749 17.94 -20.47 -12.62
C MET A 749 18.01 -21.99 -12.70
N LEU A 750 16.98 -22.65 -12.16
CA LEU A 750 16.79 -24.09 -12.28
C LEU A 750 16.52 -24.48 -13.74
N LYS A 751 17.36 -25.35 -14.31
CA LYS A 751 17.13 -25.89 -15.66
C LYS A 751 15.99 -26.92 -15.66
N SER A 752 15.91 -27.73 -14.61
CA SER A 752 14.86 -28.71 -14.38
C SER A 752 14.34 -28.64 -12.94
N ARG A 753 13.09 -29.05 -12.72
CA ARG A 753 12.46 -29.16 -11.39
C ARG A 753 11.37 -30.23 -11.39
N SER A 754 11.11 -30.83 -10.23
CA SER A 754 9.92 -31.65 -10.00
C SER A 754 8.75 -30.77 -9.55
N PHE A 755 7.58 -31.00 -10.16
CA PHE A 755 6.30 -30.52 -9.65
C PHE A 755 5.51 -31.70 -9.06
N ASN A 756 5.13 -31.56 -7.79
CA ASN A 756 4.27 -32.51 -7.09
C ASN A 756 2.85 -31.98 -7.10
N ILE A 757 2.01 -32.56 -7.95
CA ILE A 757 0.67 -32.06 -8.20
C ILE A 757 -0.33 -32.83 -7.34
N THR A 758 -1.22 -32.10 -6.67
CA THR A 758 -2.34 -32.65 -5.91
C THR A 758 -3.62 -31.90 -6.30
N VAL A 759 -4.64 -32.64 -6.72
CA VAL A 759 -5.99 -32.10 -6.96
C VAL A 759 -6.78 -32.21 -5.67
N ILE A 760 -7.32 -31.08 -5.22
CA ILE A 760 -8.10 -31.00 -3.99
C ILE A 760 -9.53 -31.47 -4.25
N GLU A 761 -9.99 -32.39 -3.42
CA GLU A 761 -11.35 -32.90 -3.36
C GLU A 761 -11.80 -33.02 -1.91
N GLU A 762 -13.07 -33.33 -1.67
CA GLU A 762 -13.63 -33.43 -0.33
C GLU A 762 -12.83 -34.44 0.52
N GLY A 763 -12.35 -33.99 1.70
CA GLY A 763 -11.52 -34.79 2.60
C GLY A 763 -10.02 -34.80 2.27
N LYS A 764 -9.57 -34.23 1.14
CA LYS A 764 -8.16 -33.95 0.85
C LYS A 764 -7.86 -32.47 1.11
N SER A 765 -6.88 -32.17 1.96
CA SER A 765 -6.44 -30.79 2.21
C SER A 765 -4.92 -30.70 2.26
N ILE A 766 -4.38 -29.49 2.16
CA ILE A 766 -2.93 -29.25 2.23
C ILE A 766 -2.32 -29.80 3.54
N ASN A 767 -3.10 -29.84 4.63
CA ASN A 767 -2.65 -30.32 5.93
C ASN A 767 -2.90 -31.81 6.16
N ILE A 768 -3.84 -32.42 5.43
CA ILE A 768 -4.23 -33.83 5.59
C ILE A 768 -3.48 -34.73 4.59
N THR A 769 -3.17 -34.20 3.41
CA THR A 769 -2.64 -34.99 2.30
C THR A 769 -1.13 -35.20 2.40
N SER A 770 -0.70 -36.45 2.57
CA SER A 770 0.71 -36.88 2.50
C SER A 770 1.12 -37.39 1.11
N GLN A 771 0.16 -37.73 0.26
CA GLN A 771 0.39 -38.34 -1.06
C GLN A 771 0.14 -37.34 -2.19
N THR A 772 1.10 -37.27 -3.10
CA THR A 772 1.01 -36.50 -4.35
C THR A 772 0.29 -37.35 -5.40
N ASP A 773 -0.69 -36.79 -6.10
CA ASP A 773 -1.42 -37.53 -7.14
C ASP A 773 -0.50 -37.80 -8.36
N LYS A 774 0.37 -36.84 -8.69
CA LYS A 774 1.33 -36.98 -9.79
C LYS A 774 2.60 -36.16 -9.57
N GLU A 775 3.75 -36.79 -9.76
CA GLU A 775 5.04 -36.10 -9.83
C GLU A 775 5.45 -35.95 -11.30
N ILE A 776 5.91 -34.76 -11.69
CA ILE A 776 6.35 -34.44 -13.05
C ILE A 776 7.72 -33.77 -13.01
N LEU A 777 8.68 -34.32 -13.76
CA LEU A 777 9.94 -33.64 -14.05
C LEU A 777 9.73 -32.65 -15.20
N TYR A 778 9.81 -31.36 -14.88
CA TYR A 778 9.72 -30.27 -15.83
C TYR A 778 11.11 -29.76 -16.22
N GLN A 779 11.36 -29.62 -17.53
CA GLN A 779 12.66 -29.19 -18.08
C GLN A 779 12.60 -27.85 -18.83
N GLY A 780 11.47 -27.14 -18.75
CA GLY A 780 11.26 -25.85 -19.43
C GLY A 780 10.34 -25.88 -20.64
N GLU A 781 10.01 -27.06 -21.16
CA GLU A 781 9.07 -27.21 -22.28
C GLU A 781 7.65 -27.50 -21.78
N GLU A 782 6.66 -27.14 -22.60
CA GLU A 782 5.25 -27.32 -22.24
C GLU A 782 4.89 -28.79 -21.97
N MET A 783 4.09 -29.02 -20.94
CA MET A 783 3.57 -30.34 -20.58
C MET A 783 2.06 -30.28 -20.34
N ASN A 784 1.33 -31.21 -20.94
CA ASN A 784 -0.11 -31.40 -20.71
C ASN A 784 -0.34 -32.66 -19.88
N ILE A 785 -0.86 -32.48 -18.67
CA ILE A 785 -0.94 -33.52 -17.65
C ILE A 785 -2.41 -33.77 -17.34
N LYS A 786 -2.91 -34.92 -17.79
CA LYS A 786 -4.22 -35.43 -17.37
C LYS A 786 -4.12 -35.89 -15.92
N LEU A 787 -5.06 -35.42 -15.09
CA LEU A 787 -5.24 -35.73 -13.67
C LEU A 787 -6.61 -36.33 -13.44
#